data_AF-A0A3B0FUP2-F1
#
_entry.id   AF-A0A3B0FUP2-F1
#
_cell.length_a   1.000
_cell.length_b   1.000
_cell.length_c   1.000
_cell.angle_alpha   90.00
_cell.angle_beta   90.00
_cell.angle_gamma   90.00
#
_symmetry.space_group_name_H-M   'P 1'
#
loop_
_entity.id
_entity.type
_entity.pdbx_description
1 polymer ?
#
loop_
_entity_poly.entity_id
_entity_poly.type
_entity_poly.pdbx_seq_one_letter_code
_entity_poly.pdbx_strand_id
1 'polypeptide(L)'
;MAVACLVAGSLASAAGPSSAAESTGPNLVNNPSLEAGATFPDCFQASGWGTAGTWSFSPGRTGGRALSLTVSGYTSGDRKLLQAETAACAPKVTAGQVYNLGVWYQSTVPVSITTFRHTASGWTYWGDLGRVAASAGWTEAKVATPAVPAGTDQIAFGLSIAANGKLTTDDYSLFATSTGTTTPPPAPAGGELVVNGTLATGSPVPTCFTTTGWGNRTVSQALSTDIPATAPAGSRSWSITVSNYVSGDAKLLPSETAACAPAVKAGSKYNLSIDYKSTSPRNSITVFTHTAAGWGYWTDLAQPAASSTWAQSAVTTPAIPAGVDAVSFGMSVSANGTLKTTNYSLKEVAAPPPPSGTPAQLGSWEVFNAPMPLRSIHSTLLSDGRLLLIAGSGNDGAAFNAGTFKASVWNPATNTFTSIPVPYDMFCAGHVTLPDGKVLLGGGTLAFPAEGAGPTTFKGSKKSYYFDPKDNTFHPVNDMAGGHWYPTLTKLGNGDIWAAGGLDEKAEGTVLTEMFQTSTMKWLPSGNVPQTWSFWGTYPHMYLLNDGRMFYSGGHTFGNGLPGTGASLYNWQTAQIWDVPGLRQKDMRDQAGSVLLGPAQDQKVMIVGGGNTETNLPAINLVDIIDLKQPNPAYVPGPDLPGPGKAYVNVLNLPDRTVLAANGAQHNRAGDVLTAAVYQPATNSWLSIGADPVGRNYHSSSILLPDGRVAVLGSNPLDNSFELRISVYSPKYMFNGTRPTITAAPAAATRGQQISLKTTGTIKAAQLMSPMSATHQTDTNARLVDLPMTTSGGNVNATIPSNPNLLPPGPYMLTVLDTDNRPSIAKWVWIS
;
A
#
# COMPACT_ATOMS: atom_id res chain seq x y z
N MET A 1 -0.43 32.46 -55.62
CA MET A 1 0.54 33.57 -55.48
C MET A 1 1.81 33.01 -54.89
N ALA A 2 2.88 32.98 -55.70
CA ALA A 2 4.24 32.80 -55.21
C ALA A 2 4.73 34.11 -54.56
N VAL A 3 5.72 34.02 -53.67
CA VAL A 3 7.00 34.76 -53.73
C VAL A 3 7.92 34.21 -52.64
N ALA A 4 9.16 33.97 -53.05
CA ALA A 4 10.28 33.43 -52.29
C ALA A 4 10.95 34.49 -51.39
N CYS A 5 11.76 34.03 -50.42
CA CYS A 5 13.06 34.64 -50.18
C CYS A 5 14.02 33.67 -49.45
N LEU A 6 15.20 33.48 -50.05
CA LEU A 6 16.38 32.82 -49.51
C LEU A 6 16.98 33.64 -48.36
N VAL A 7 17.52 32.96 -47.34
CA VAL A 7 18.84 33.30 -46.79
C VAL A 7 19.60 32.01 -46.49
N ALA A 8 20.72 31.84 -47.18
CA ALA A 8 21.73 30.82 -46.90
C ALA A 8 22.45 31.17 -45.59
N GLY A 9 22.42 30.25 -44.62
CA GLY A 9 23.24 30.29 -43.41
C GLY A 9 24.18 29.09 -43.43
N SER A 10 25.48 29.37 -43.43
CA SER A 10 26.59 28.42 -43.39
C SER A 10 26.40 27.28 -42.38
N LEU A 11 26.58 26.04 -42.84
CA LEU A 11 26.85 24.88 -41.97
C LEU A 11 28.17 25.14 -41.24
N ALA A 12 28.09 25.68 -40.03
CA ALA A 12 29.19 25.63 -39.08
C ALA A 12 29.33 24.18 -38.62
N SER A 13 30.47 23.57 -38.94
CA SER A 13 30.88 22.26 -38.44
C SER A 13 30.77 22.23 -36.92
N ALA A 14 29.97 21.32 -36.37
CA ALA A 14 29.97 21.04 -34.95
C ALA A 14 31.40 20.71 -34.51
N ALA A 15 31.94 21.54 -33.62
CA ALA A 15 33.21 21.29 -32.99
C ALA A 15 33.15 19.93 -32.27
N GLY A 16 34.12 19.06 -32.55
CA GLY A 16 34.28 17.78 -31.84
C GLY A 16 34.51 18.00 -30.34
N PRO A 17 34.36 16.95 -29.51
CA PRO A 17 34.52 17.07 -28.06
C PRO A 17 35.91 17.62 -27.70
N SER A 18 35.90 18.70 -26.91
CA SER A 18 37.07 19.42 -26.41
C SER A 18 37.92 18.58 -25.46
N SER A 19 39.24 18.59 -25.70
CA SER A 19 40.39 18.25 -24.83
C SER A 19 40.14 17.31 -23.64
N ALA A 20 40.56 16.05 -23.77
CA ALA A 20 40.70 15.11 -22.65
C ALA A 20 41.68 15.66 -21.60
N ALA A 21 41.34 15.48 -20.30
CA ALA A 21 42.24 15.75 -19.19
C ALA A 21 43.55 14.95 -19.32
N GLU A 22 44.67 15.50 -18.82
CA GLU A 22 45.98 14.86 -18.91
C GLU A 22 45.94 13.43 -18.32
N SER A 23 46.35 12.46 -19.13
CA SER A 23 46.48 11.05 -18.77
C SER A 23 47.77 10.80 -17.99
N THR A 24 47.71 9.96 -16.96
CA THR A 24 48.87 9.57 -16.16
C THR A 24 49.02 8.04 -16.12
N GLY A 25 50.26 7.54 -16.09
CA GLY A 25 50.57 6.12 -15.96
C GLY A 25 50.54 5.30 -17.27
N PRO A 26 50.81 3.98 -17.18
CA PRO A 26 50.81 3.09 -18.34
C PRO A 26 49.39 2.80 -18.84
N ASN A 27 49.27 2.38 -20.11
CA ASN A 27 48.01 1.87 -20.64
C ASN A 27 47.63 0.59 -19.87
N LEU A 28 46.43 0.56 -19.31
CA LEU A 28 45.95 -0.55 -18.47
C LEU A 28 45.34 -1.71 -19.28
N VAL A 29 45.19 -1.56 -20.60
CA VAL A 29 44.68 -2.63 -21.48
C VAL A 29 45.79 -3.60 -21.83
N ASN A 30 45.56 -4.88 -21.58
CA ASN A 30 46.44 -5.96 -22.04
C ASN A 30 46.23 -6.24 -23.53
N ASN A 31 47.31 -6.53 -24.27
CA ASN A 31 47.30 -6.76 -25.72
C ASN A 31 46.58 -5.65 -26.52
N PRO A 32 46.86 -4.35 -26.28
CA PRO A 32 46.02 -3.25 -26.77
C PRO A 32 45.96 -3.14 -28.30
N SER A 33 47.03 -3.56 -29.00
CA SER A 33 47.12 -3.59 -30.47
C SER A 33 46.73 -4.95 -31.07
N LEU A 34 46.16 -5.87 -30.28
CA LEU A 34 45.61 -7.16 -30.74
C LEU A 34 46.61 -8.14 -31.40
N GLU A 35 47.92 -7.92 -31.27
CA GLU A 35 48.97 -8.68 -31.98
C GLU A 35 49.23 -10.09 -31.40
N ALA A 36 48.90 -10.33 -30.13
CA ALA A 36 49.05 -11.66 -29.51
C ALA A 36 47.80 -12.52 -29.71
N GLY A 37 47.96 -13.83 -29.94
CA GLY A 37 46.89 -14.84 -30.08
C GLY A 37 46.78 -15.47 -31.49
N ALA A 38 46.52 -16.77 -31.58
CA ALA A 38 46.59 -17.51 -32.86
C ALA A 38 45.31 -17.39 -33.71
N THR A 39 44.16 -17.69 -33.13
CA THR A 39 42.85 -17.70 -33.83
C THR A 39 41.95 -16.52 -33.44
N PHE A 40 42.26 -15.87 -32.33
CA PHE A 40 41.59 -14.69 -31.80
C PHE A 40 42.60 -13.90 -30.94
N PRO A 41 42.46 -12.57 -30.76
CA PRO A 41 43.40 -11.82 -29.92
C PRO A 41 43.38 -12.30 -28.46
N ASP A 42 44.55 -12.58 -27.91
CA ASP A 42 44.71 -12.93 -26.50
C ASP A 42 44.16 -11.80 -25.61
N CYS A 43 43.54 -12.18 -24.50
CA CYS A 43 42.86 -11.26 -23.57
C CYS A 43 41.68 -10.47 -24.13
N PHE A 44 41.16 -10.82 -25.31
CA PHE A 44 39.90 -10.31 -25.83
C PHE A 44 38.89 -11.43 -26.07
N GLN A 45 37.61 -11.08 -26.06
CA GLN A 45 36.51 -11.99 -26.35
C GLN A 45 35.46 -11.32 -27.22
N ALA A 46 34.83 -12.12 -28.09
CA ALA A 46 33.60 -11.74 -28.76
C ALA A 46 32.48 -11.65 -27.71
N SER A 47 31.73 -10.55 -27.72
CA SER A 47 30.63 -10.31 -26.79
C SER A 47 29.42 -9.69 -27.52
N GLY A 48 28.26 -9.73 -26.85
CA GLY A 48 26.97 -9.25 -27.36
C GLY A 48 25.91 -10.36 -27.47
N TRP A 49 24.67 -9.96 -27.72
CA TRP A 49 23.48 -10.84 -27.76
C TRP A 49 22.64 -10.57 -29.01
N GLY A 50 21.71 -11.45 -29.39
CA GLY A 50 20.88 -11.25 -30.59
C GLY A 50 21.60 -11.65 -31.89
N THR A 51 21.49 -10.86 -32.96
CA THR A 51 22.00 -11.19 -34.31
C THR A 51 23.50 -11.50 -34.30
N ALA A 52 23.87 -12.68 -34.79
CA ALA A 52 25.26 -13.12 -34.89
C ALA A 52 26.13 -12.22 -35.79
N GLY A 53 27.40 -12.12 -35.43
CA GLY A 53 28.42 -11.45 -36.23
C GLY A 53 29.51 -12.42 -36.64
N THR A 54 30.17 -12.12 -37.76
CA THR A 54 31.32 -12.87 -38.27
C THR A 54 32.60 -12.09 -38.01
N TRP A 55 33.64 -12.79 -37.56
CA TRP A 55 34.91 -12.20 -37.11
C TRP A 55 36.03 -12.58 -38.07
N SER A 56 36.91 -11.62 -38.37
CA SER A 56 38.08 -11.84 -39.22
C SER A 56 39.19 -10.88 -38.83
N PHE A 57 40.44 -11.33 -38.95
CA PHE A 57 41.57 -10.39 -38.89
C PHE A 57 41.55 -9.49 -40.13
N SER A 58 41.97 -8.25 -39.95
CA SER A 58 42.18 -7.26 -41.01
C SER A 58 43.51 -6.55 -40.79
N PRO A 59 44.07 -5.84 -41.78
CA PRO A 59 45.29 -5.04 -41.57
C PRO A 59 45.12 -4.06 -40.41
N GLY A 60 46.10 -4.05 -39.50
CA GLY A 60 46.13 -3.18 -38.32
C GLY A 60 46.27 -1.70 -38.67
N ARG A 61 45.87 -0.83 -37.75
CA ARG A 61 46.24 0.61 -37.80
C ARG A 61 47.70 0.77 -37.46
N THR A 62 48.12 0.11 -36.38
CA THR A 62 49.51 -0.08 -36.01
C THR A 62 49.77 -1.57 -35.88
N GLY A 63 50.98 -2.02 -36.14
CA GLY A 63 51.27 -3.46 -36.15
C GLY A 63 50.74 -4.20 -37.39
N GLY A 64 50.57 -5.51 -37.26
CA GLY A 64 50.25 -6.42 -38.35
C GLY A 64 48.75 -6.69 -38.51
N ARG A 65 47.92 -6.49 -37.47
CA ARG A 65 46.51 -6.88 -37.53
C ARG A 65 45.58 -6.10 -36.59
N ALA A 66 44.37 -5.88 -37.08
CA ALA A 66 43.18 -5.47 -36.33
C ALA A 66 42.12 -6.59 -36.38
N LEU A 67 41.05 -6.44 -35.61
CA LEU A 67 39.91 -7.36 -35.67
C LEU A 67 38.68 -6.69 -36.28
N SER A 68 38.13 -7.32 -37.32
CA SER A 68 36.88 -6.93 -37.98
C SER A 68 35.73 -7.83 -37.58
N LEU A 69 34.60 -7.18 -37.32
CA LEU A 69 33.29 -7.75 -37.05
C LEU A 69 32.31 -7.31 -38.13
N THR A 70 31.65 -8.25 -38.79
CA THR A 70 30.58 -7.98 -39.76
C THR A 70 29.25 -8.55 -39.26
N VAL A 71 28.23 -7.70 -39.21
CA VAL A 71 26.84 -8.07 -38.89
C VAL A 71 25.98 -7.96 -40.14
N SER A 72 25.22 -9.02 -40.44
CA SER A 72 24.32 -9.11 -41.60
C SER A 72 22.98 -9.71 -41.16
N GLY A 73 21.87 -9.26 -41.77
CA GLY A 73 20.53 -9.69 -41.37
C GLY A 73 20.13 -9.25 -39.96
N TYR A 74 20.56 -8.05 -39.54
CA TYR A 74 20.29 -7.51 -38.20
C TYR A 74 18.80 -7.45 -37.85
N THR A 75 18.46 -8.07 -36.72
CA THR A 75 17.11 -8.14 -36.15
C THR A 75 17.05 -7.58 -34.72
N SER A 76 18.03 -7.87 -33.88
CA SER A 76 18.09 -7.38 -32.49
C SER A 76 19.49 -7.54 -31.88
N GLY A 77 19.72 -6.83 -30.77
CA GLY A 77 20.93 -6.96 -29.95
C GLY A 77 22.15 -6.23 -30.50
N ASP A 78 23.34 -6.71 -30.18
CA ASP A 78 24.59 -6.07 -30.62
C ASP A 78 25.76 -7.05 -30.67
N ARG A 79 26.86 -6.62 -31.28
CA ARG A 79 28.14 -7.34 -31.25
C ARG A 79 29.27 -6.37 -30.97
N LYS A 80 30.26 -6.82 -30.19
CA LYS A 80 31.40 -6.01 -29.75
C LYS A 80 32.59 -6.88 -29.36
N LEU A 81 33.79 -6.31 -29.45
CA LEU A 81 35.02 -6.91 -28.95
C LEU A 81 35.35 -6.27 -27.59
N LEU A 82 35.47 -7.09 -26.54
CA LEU A 82 35.81 -6.65 -25.18
C LEU A 82 37.10 -7.31 -24.71
N GLN A 83 37.74 -6.71 -23.70
CA GLN A 83 38.70 -7.47 -22.89
C GLN A 83 37.98 -8.67 -22.25
N ALA A 84 38.65 -9.83 -22.21
CA ALA A 84 38.11 -11.02 -21.59
C ALA A 84 37.84 -10.75 -20.10
N GLU A 85 36.63 -11.05 -19.65
CA GLU A 85 36.08 -10.77 -18.31
C GLU A 85 36.69 -11.67 -17.23
N THR A 86 38.02 -11.64 -17.12
CA THR A 86 38.83 -12.43 -16.20
C THR A 86 39.80 -11.53 -15.43
N ALA A 87 40.22 -12.00 -14.26
CA ALA A 87 41.15 -11.27 -13.39
C ALA A 87 42.49 -10.91 -14.07
N ALA A 88 42.92 -11.71 -15.07
CA ALA A 88 44.18 -11.51 -15.78
C ALA A 88 44.08 -10.50 -16.93
N CYS A 89 42.94 -10.43 -17.61
CA CYS A 89 42.81 -9.69 -18.86
C CYS A 89 42.09 -8.35 -18.72
N ALA A 90 41.08 -8.26 -17.85
CA ALA A 90 40.32 -7.03 -17.68
C ALA A 90 41.11 -5.97 -16.87
N PRO A 91 41.18 -4.71 -17.35
CA PRO A 91 41.85 -3.63 -16.64
C PRO A 91 41.35 -3.45 -15.20
N LYS A 92 42.30 -3.36 -14.26
CA LYS A 92 42.01 -3.03 -12.85
C LYS A 92 41.79 -1.53 -12.68
N VAL A 93 40.79 -1.15 -11.90
CA VAL A 93 40.41 0.25 -11.65
C VAL A 93 40.24 0.54 -10.16
N THR A 94 40.35 1.81 -9.81
CA THR A 94 40.19 2.31 -8.44
C THR A 94 38.86 3.04 -8.30
N ALA A 95 38.04 2.67 -7.31
CA ALA A 95 36.82 3.41 -6.98
C ALA A 95 37.12 4.90 -6.72
N GLY A 96 36.29 5.78 -7.28
CA GLY A 96 36.42 7.23 -7.24
C GLY A 96 37.33 7.83 -8.33
N GLN A 97 38.15 7.02 -9.01
CA GLN A 97 39.03 7.48 -10.09
C GLN A 97 38.25 7.62 -11.41
N VAL A 98 38.64 8.57 -12.25
CA VAL A 98 38.17 8.70 -13.63
C VAL A 98 39.25 8.19 -14.60
N TYR A 99 38.83 7.52 -15.67
CA TYR A 99 39.71 6.98 -16.70
C TYR A 99 39.33 7.47 -18.09
N ASN A 100 40.33 7.78 -18.92
CA ASN A 100 40.15 8.03 -20.35
C ASN A 100 40.22 6.70 -21.10
N LEU A 101 39.15 6.30 -21.78
CA LEU A 101 39.11 5.16 -22.68
C LEU A 101 39.33 5.63 -24.13
N GLY A 102 40.05 4.82 -24.92
CA GLY A 102 40.25 5.02 -26.34
C GLY A 102 40.15 3.71 -27.11
N VAL A 103 39.53 3.73 -28.29
CA VAL A 103 39.53 2.62 -29.26
C VAL A 103 39.67 3.20 -30.66
N TRP A 104 40.66 2.78 -31.43
CA TRP A 104 40.74 3.15 -32.85
C TRP A 104 39.83 2.25 -33.66
N TYR A 105 39.10 2.83 -34.61
CA TYR A 105 38.13 2.07 -35.39
C TYR A 105 37.93 2.58 -36.83
N GLN A 106 37.37 1.68 -37.63
CA GLN A 106 36.67 1.97 -38.89
C GLN A 106 35.28 1.34 -38.80
N SER A 107 34.24 2.04 -39.26
CA SER A 107 32.88 1.50 -39.23
C SER A 107 32.03 2.02 -40.38
N THR A 108 31.19 1.15 -40.92
CA THR A 108 30.19 1.52 -41.95
C THR A 108 28.93 2.15 -41.35
N VAL A 109 28.75 2.08 -40.02
CA VAL A 109 27.59 2.60 -39.28
C VAL A 109 28.04 3.26 -37.97
N PRO A 110 27.24 4.14 -37.35
CA PRO A 110 27.58 4.69 -36.03
C PRO A 110 27.60 3.60 -34.94
N VAL A 111 28.58 3.64 -34.05
CA VAL A 111 28.83 2.63 -33.00
C VAL A 111 28.87 3.26 -31.61
N SER A 112 28.55 2.48 -30.57
CA SER A 112 28.52 2.95 -29.17
C SER A 112 29.76 2.49 -28.40
N ILE A 113 30.29 3.34 -27.52
CA ILE A 113 31.33 2.97 -26.56
C ILE A 113 30.63 2.34 -25.35
N THR A 114 30.69 1.02 -25.24
CA THR A 114 30.00 0.27 -24.19
C THR A 114 30.98 -0.20 -23.11
N THR A 115 30.59 -0.07 -21.85
CA THR A 115 31.39 -0.47 -20.69
C THR A 115 30.64 -1.45 -19.78
N PHE A 116 31.42 -2.33 -19.16
CA PHE A 116 31.03 -3.27 -18.12
C PHE A 116 31.93 -3.07 -16.91
N ARG A 117 31.39 -3.32 -15.71
CA ARG A 117 32.11 -3.25 -14.43
C ARG A 117 32.00 -4.57 -13.68
N HIS A 118 33.08 -4.96 -13.02
CA HIS A 118 33.12 -6.08 -12.10
C HIS A 118 32.98 -5.58 -10.66
N THR A 119 32.22 -6.33 -9.85
CA THR A 119 32.06 -6.11 -8.41
C THR A 119 32.11 -7.46 -7.71
N ALA A 120 31.97 -7.49 -6.37
CA ALA A 120 31.84 -8.75 -5.63
C ALA A 120 30.69 -9.65 -6.12
N SER A 121 29.67 -9.06 -6.76
CA SER A 121 28.52 -9.78 -7.34
C SER A 121 28.74 -10.26 -8.78
N GLY A 122 29.92 -10.01 -9.37
CA GLY A 122 30.27 -10.37 -10.74
C GLY A 122 30.21 -9.20 -11.73
N TRP A 123 30.19 -9.53 -13.02
CA TRP A 123 30.18 -8.58 -14.14
C TRP A 123 28.78 -8.05 -14.43
N THR A 124 28.68 -6.74 -14.59
CA THR A 124 27.43 -6.05 -14.92
C THR A 124 27.66 -5.00 -15.99
N TYR A 125 26.66 -4.78 -16.85
CA TYR A 125 26.64 -3.67 -17.78
C TYR A 125 26.68 -2.35 -17.01
N TRP A 126 27.66 -1.50 -17.33
CA TRP A 126 27.86 -0.22 -16.64
C TRP A 126 27.25 0.95 -17.42
N GLY A 127 27.24 0.89 -18.75
CA GLY A 127 26.58 1.88 -19.59
C GLY A 127 27.21 2.05 -20.97
N ASP A 128 26.55 2.87 -21.80
CA ASP A 128 27.13 3.41 -23.02
C ASP A 128 27.62 4.83 -22.72
N LEU A 129 28.92 5.05 -22.87
CA LEU A 129 29.56 6.33 -22.55
C LEU A 129 29.49 7.35 -23.71
N GLY A 130 29.04 6.92 -24.88
CA GLY A 130 28.83 7.79 -26.03
C GLY A 130 28.64 7.01 -27.32
N ARG A 131 28.15 7.69 -28.35
CA ARG A 131 28.03 7.14 -29.71
C ARG A 131 28.89 7.94 -30.67
N VAL A 132 29.69 7.24 -31.47
CA VAL A 132 30.57 7.85 -32.48
C VAL A 132 30.06 7.54 -33.89
N ALA A 133 30.35 8.43 -34.84
CA ALA A 133 29.88 8.33 -36.21
C ALA A 133 30.51 7.15 -36.98
N ALA A 134 29.95 6.80 -38.13
CA ALA A 134 30.64 5.91 -39.06
C ALA A 134 31.92 6.59 -39.58
N SER A 135 33.00 5.83 -39.79
CA SER A 135 34.24 6.35 -40.37
C SER A 135 34.87 5.32 -41.28
N ALA A 136 35.14 5.72 -42.52
CA ALA A 136 35.84 4.88 -43.49
C ALA A 136 37.36 4.83 -43.23
N GLY A 137 37.92 5.87 -42.59
CA GLY A 137 39.32 5.93 -42.17
C GLY A 137 39.49 5.61 -40.69
N TRP A 138 40.70 5.23 -40.27
CA TRP A 138 41.00 5.01 -38.86
C TRP A 138 40.73 6.28 -38.05
N THR A 139 39.87 6.18 -37.04
CA THR A 139 39.46 7.28 -36.16
C THR A 139 39.47 6.80 -34.71
N GLU A 140 39.86 7.64 -33.76
CA GLU A 140 39.81 7.30 -32.33
C GLU A 140 38.45 7.64 -31.73
N ALA A 141 37.78 6.64 -31.15
CA ALA A 141 36.68 6.84 -30.24
C ALA A 141 37.24 7.04 -28.83
N LYS A 142 37.13 8.25 -28.27
CA LYS A 142 37.70 8.60 -26.97
C LYS A 142 36.64 9.19 -26.03
N VAL A 143 36.61 8.71 -24.79
CA VAL A 143 35.67 9.20 -23.77
C VAL A 143 36.23 9.00 -22.36
N ALA A 144 35.84 9.85 -21.40
CA ALA A 144 36.16 9.66 -19.99
C ALA A 144 35.03 8.86 -19.30
N THR A 145 35.39 7.96 -18.38
CA THR A 145 34.42 7.32 -17.50
C THR A 145 33.81 8.36 -16.54
N PRO A 146 32.61 8.12 -16.00
CA PRO A 146 32.27 8.65 -14.68
C PRO A 146 33.29 8.21 -13.63
N ALA A 147 33.28 8.83 -12.45
CA ALA A 147 34.06 8.31 -11.32
C ALA A 147 33.69 6.85 -11.08
N VAL A 148 34.69 5.97 -11.02
CA VAL A 148 34.47 4.53 -10.87
C VAL A 148 33.68 4.27 -9.58
N PRO A 149 32.53 3.58 -9.64
CA PRO A 149 31.68 3.40 -8.47
C PRO A 149 32.35 2.58 -7.36
N ALA A 150 31.88 2.76 -6.13
CA ALA A 150 32.36 1.98 -4.99
C ALA A 150 32.17 0.46 -5.23
N GLY A 151 33.12 -0.34 -4.76
CA GLY A 151 33.10 -1.80 -4.93
C GLY A 151 33.45 -2.29 -6.35
N THR A 152 33.78 -1.39 -7.28
CA THR A 152 34.27 -1.76 -8.62
C THR A 152 35.78 -1.95 -8.60
N ASP A 153 36.26 -3.11 -9.05
CA ASP A 153 37.68 -3.47 -9.08
C ASP A 153 38.24 -3.67 -10.51
N GLN A 154 37.38 -4.00 -11.49
CA GLN A 154 37.75 -4.12 -12.91
C GLN A 154 36.69 -3.54 -13.85
N ILE A 155 37.11 -3.16 -15.06
CA ILE A 155 36.20 -2.79 -16.15
C ILE A 155 36.57 -3.52 -17.44
N ALA A 156 35.59 -3.68 -18.34
CA ALA A 156 35.78 -4.13 -19.72
C ALA A 156 35.01 -3.20 -20.66
N PHE A 157 35.55 -2.91 -21.85
CA PHE A 157 34.94 -1.97 -22.77
C PHE A 157 35.27 -2.25 -24.24
N GLY A 158 34.43 -1.72 -25.12
CA GLY A 158 34.63 -1.80 -26.56
C GLY A 158 33.60 -1.02 -27.36
N LEU A 159 33.71 -1.10 -28.68
CA LEU A 159 32.74 -0.49 -29.59
C LEU A 159 31.67 -1.52 -30.00
N SER A 160 30.41 -1.13 -29.85
CA SER A 160 29.25 -1.96 -30.13
C SER A 160 28.60 -1.56 -31.45
N ILE A 161 28.39 -2.55 -32.32
CA ILE A 161 27.60 -2.41 -33.56
C ILE A 161 26.25 -3.11 -33.37
N ALA A 162 25.18 -2.36 -33.61
CA ALA A 162 23.78 -2.80 -33.45
C ALA A 162 22.97 -2.53 -34.74
N ALA A 163 23.57 -2.83 -35.90
CA ALA A 163 22.98 -2.67 -37.22
C ALA A 163 23.73 -3.54 -38.24
N ASN A 164 23.16 -3.70 -39.45
CA ASN A 164 23.90 -4.27 -40.58
C ASN A 164 25.11 -3.39 -40.90
N GLY A 165 26.31 -3.96 -40.88
CA GLY A 165 27.53 -3.21 -41.13
C GLY A 165 28.80 -3.95 -40.71
N LYS A 166 29.94 -3.31 -40.95
CA LYS A 166 31.27 -3.78 -40.56
C LYS A 166 31.90 -2.79 -39.58
N LEU A 167 32.46 -3.30 -38.50
CA LEU A 167 33.25 -2.58 -37.50
C LEU A 167 34.63 -3.23 -37.39
N THR A 168 35.69 -2.47 -37.60
CA THR A 168 37.08 -2.89 -37.35
C THR A 168 37.63 -2.08 -36.19
N THR A 169 38.25 -2.74 -35.22
CA THR A 169 38.82 -2.08 -34.02
C THR A 169 40.28 -2.46 -33.82
N ASP A 170 41.06 -1.52 -33.29
CA ASP A 170 42.48 -1.67 -32.97
C ASP A 170 42.91 -0.65 -31.90
N ASP A 171 44.14 -0.78 -31.37
CA ASP A 171 44.80 0.17 -30.46
C ASP A 171 43.92 0.65 -29.28
N TYR A 172 43.50 -0.30 -28.44
CA TYR A 172 42.72 -0.01 -27.23
C TYR A 172 43.56 0.69 -26.16
N SER A 173 42.98 1.69 -25.49
CA SER A 173 43.66 2.40 -24.41
C SER A 173 42.77 2.71 -23.22
N LEU A 174 43.36 2.62 -22.02
CA LEU A 174 42.75 3.04 -20.76
C LEU A 174 43.83 3.69 -19.88
N PHE A 175 43.65 4.98 -19.57
CA PHE A 175 44.57 5.75 -18.73
C PHE A 175 43.83 6.44 -17.59
N ALA A 176 44.41 6.49 -16.39
CA ALA A 176 43.87 7.29 -15.30
C ALA A 176 44.05 8.78 -15.58
N THR A 177 43.04 9.61 -15.25
CA THR A 177 43.16 11.08 -15.35
C THR A 177 43.93 11.68 -14.17
N SER A 178 44.66 12.78 -14.39
CA SER A 178 45.41 13.52 -13.36
C SER A 178 44.53 14.24 -12.33
N THR A 179 43.22 14.29 -12.54
CA THR A 179 42.26 14.90 -11.62
C THR A 179 42.08 14.02 -10.39
N GLY A 180 42.67 14.45 -9.27
CA GLY A 180 42.45 13.84 -7.95
C GLY A 180 40.96 13.82 -7.58
N THR A 181 40.61 12.86 -6.71
CA THR A 181 39.28 12.70 -6.11
C THR A 181 38.72 14.06 -5.65
N THR A 182 37.79 14.64 -6.39
CA THR A 182 37.09 15.84 -5.91
C THR A 182 36.22 15.41 -4.75
N THR A 183 36.62 15.72 -3.52
CA THR A 183 35.81 15.49 -2.33
C THR A 183 34.46 16.19 -2.53
N PRO A 184 33.33 15.47 -2.42
CA PRO A 184 32.01 16.08 -2.51
C PRO A 184 31.83 17.25 -1.55
N PRO A 185 31.07 18.29 -1.93
CA PRO A 185 30.65 19.31 -0.97
C PRO A 185 29.80 18.66 0.14
N PRO A 186 29.80 19.21 1.37
CA PRO A 186 28.97 18.68 2.45
C PRO A 186 27.48 18.79 2.10
N ALA A 187 26.66 17.92 2.70
CA ALA A 187 25.21 17.98 2.56
C ALA A 187 24.67 19.35 3.05
N PRO A 188 23.62 19.90 2.40
CA PRO A 188 23.09 21.21 2.78
C PRO A 188 22.46 21.21 4.18
N ALA A 189 22.39 22.39 4.81
CA ALA A 189 21.74 22.55 6.12
C ALA A 189 20.21 22.30 6.06
N GLY A 190 19.58 22.13 7.23
CA GLY A 190 18.11 22.08 7.34
C GLY A 190 17.49 20.72 6.99
N GLY A 191 18.23 19.63 7.17
CA GLY A 191 17.73 18.26 6.95
C GLY A 191 17.62 17.85 5.48
N GLU A 192 18.23 18.62 4.57
CA GLU A 192 18.37 18.28 3.16
C GLU A 192 19.44 17.19 2.98
N LEU A 193 19.09 16.13 2.27
CA LEU A 193 19.97 14.98 2.07
C LEU A 193 20.63 14.96 0.68
N VAL A 194 20.14 15.74 -0.29
CA VAL A 194 20.73 15.79 -1.62
C VAL A 194 21.90 16.76 -1.66
N VAL A 195 23.10 16.21 -1.91
CA VAL A 195 24.31 17.00 -2.15
C VAL A 195 24.25 17.62 -3.55
N ASN A 196 24.56 18.93 -3.66
CA ASN A 196 24.60 19.66 -4.94
C ASN A 196 23.27 19.61 -5.73
N GLY A 197 22.11 19.60 -5.07
CA GLY A 197 20.80 19.50 -5.72
C GLY A 197 20.47 20.58 -6.76
N THR A 198 21.11 21.77 -6.66
CA THR A 198 21.01 22.88 -7.64
C THR A 198 21.95 22.73 -8.84
N LEU A 199 22.74 21.65 -8.85
CA LEU A 199 23.72 21.30 -9.89
C LEU A 199 24.78 22.39 -10.14
N ALA A 200 25.06 23.24 -9.15
CA ALA A 200 25.94 24.41 -9.30
C ALA A 200 27.41 24.04 -9.58
N THR A 201 27.88 22.88 -9.08
CA THR A 201 29.29 22.45 -9.19
C THR A 201 29.47 21.19 -10.04
N GLY A 202 30.65 21.03 -10.65
CA GLY A 202 31.04 19.87 -11.48
C GLY A 202 30.97 20.10 -13.01
N SER A 203 31.87 19.45 -13.74
CA SER A 203 31.95 19.44 -15.22
C SER A 203 32.73 18.20 -15.70
N PRO A 204 32.32 17.49 -16.77
CA PRO A 204 31.17 17.78 -17.63
C PRO A 204 29.81 17.38 -17.02
N VAL A 205 29.81 16.56 -15.96
CA VAL A 205 28.62 16.15 -15.19
C VAL A 205 28.63 16.85 -13.83
N PRO A 206 27.48 17.24 -13.24
CA PRO A 206 27.44 17.83 -11.91
C PRO A 206 28.09 16.93 -10.86
N THR A 207 28.84 17.52 -9.92
CA THR A 207 29.42 16.79 -8.79
C THR A 207 28.32 16.08 -8.03
N CYS A 208 28.55 14.83 -7.61
CA CYS A 208 27.57 13.96 -6.95
C CYS A 208 26.39 13.51 -7.79
N PHE A 209 26.39 13.71 -9.10
CA PHE A 209 25.38 13.13 -9.98
C PHE A 209 26.01 12.21 -11.01
N THR A 210 25.23 11.25 -11.47
CA THR A 210 25.57 10.38 -12.59
C THR A 210 24.39 10.28 -13.55
N THR A 211 24.72 10.09 -14.82
CA THR A 211 23.73 9.84 -15.85
C THR A 211 23.54 8.33 -15.99
N THR A 212 22.29 7.90 -16.15
CA THR A 212 21.99 6.48 -16.33
C THR A 212 20.77 6.30 -17.22
N GLY A 213 20.57 5.06 -17.66
CA GLY A 213 19.42 4.64 -18.43
C GLY A 213 19.69 3.38 -19.23
N TRP A 214 18.62 2.75 -19.70
CA TRP A 214 18.69 1.48 -20.45
C TRP A 214 17.83 1.54 -21.71
N GLY A 215 17.95 0.53 -22.58
CA GLY A 215 17.10 0.37 -23.77
C GLY A 215 17.61 1.05 -25.04
N ASN A 216 16.91 0.84 -26.16
CA ASN A 216 17.32 1.33 -27.47
C ASN A 216 16.75 2.72 -27.76
N ARG A 217 17.63 3.73 -27.75
CA ARG A 217 17.32 5.14 -28.03
C ARG A 217 18.61 5.92 -28.30
N THR A 218 18.50 7.09 -28.91
CA THR A 218 19.60 8.07 -29.00
C THR A 218 19.47 9.08 -27.86
N VAL A 219 20.54 9.33 -27.12
CA VAL A 219 20.55 10.26 -25.98
C VAL A 219 21.64 11.30 -26.17
N SER A 220 21.29 12.58 -26.03
CA SER A 220 22.23 13.71 -25.92
C SER A 220 22.03 14.38 -24.58
N GLN A 221 23.11 14.69 -23.86
CA GLN A 221 23.02 15.27 -22.51
C GLN A 221 24.04 16.38 -22.31
N ALA A 222 23.66 17.42 -21.57
CA ALA A 222 24.55 18.53 -21.25
C ALA A 222 24.06 19.33 -20.04
N LEU A 223 24.99 20.04 -19.40
CA LEU A 223 24.67 21.16 -18.52
C LEU A 223 23.98 22.28 -19.30
N SER A 224 22.98 22.92 -18.68
CA SER A 224 22.24 24.05 -19.23
C SER A 224 22.10 25.16 -18.20
N THR A 225 22.05 26.40 -18.68
CA THR A 225 21.77 27.60 -17.89
C THR A 225 20.29 27.97 -17.88
N ASP A 226 19.43 27.24 -18.60
CA ASP A 226 17.96 27.36 -18.47
C ASP A 226 17.57 26.76 -17.12
N ILE A 227 17.08 27.57 -16.19
CA ILE A 227 16.75 27.20 -14.81
C ILE A 227 15.44 27.89 -14.38
N PRO A 228 14.74 27.39 -13.35
CA PRO A 228 13.60 28.10 -12.75
C PRO A 228 14.01 29.50 -12.30
N ALA A 229 13.12 30.49 -12.43
CA ALA A 229 13.38 31.86 -11.98
C ALA A 229 13.63 31.97 -10.46
N THR A 230 13.16 30.98 -9.69
CA THR A 230 13.34 30.87 -8.24
C THR A 230 14.64 30.18 -7.83
N ALA A 231 15.44 29.69 -8.79
CA ALA A 231 16.66 28.96 -8.49
C ALA A 231 17.75 29.91 -7.93
N PRO A 232 18.53 29.49 -6.90
CA PRO A 232 19.62 30.29 -6.38
C PRO A 232 20.65 30.70 -7.44
N ALA A 233 21.33 31.83 -7.22
CA ALA A 233 22.41 32.27 -8.10
C ALA A 233 23.49 31.18 -8.26
N GLY A 234 23.92 30.94 -9.51
CA GLY A 234 24.90 29.90 -9.84
C GLY A 234 24.31 28.50 -10.06
N SER A 235 22.99 28.31 -9.90
CA SER A 235 22.33 27.04 -10.23
C SER A 235 22.42 26.74 -11.73
N ARG A 236 22.39 25.45 -12.06
CA ARG A 236 22.33 24.95 -13.45
C ARG A 236 21.23 23.90 -13.55
N SER A 237 20.85 23.53 -14.76
CA SER A 237 20.02 22.36 -15.01
C SER A 237 20.76 21.32 -15.83
N TRP A 238 20.28 20.08 -15.76
CA TRP A 238 20.76 19.01 -16.62
C TRP A 238 19.75 18.74 -17.72
N SER A 239 20.17 18.86 -18.97
CA SER A 239 19.33 18.64 -20.14
C SER A 239 19.60 17.25 -20.72
N ILE A 240 18.56 16.45 -20.88
CA ILE A 240 18.56 15.15 -21.55
C ILE A 240 17.62 15.22 -22.74
N THR A 241 18.12 15.00 -23.94
CA THR A 241 17.32 14.88 -25.16
C THR A 241 17.34 13.44 -25.64
N VAL A 242 16.15 12.83 -25.72
CA VAL A 242 15.94 11.49 -26.27
C VAL A 242 15.35 11.60 -27.67
N SER A 243 15.95 10.89 -28.63
CA SER A 243 15.45 10.74 -29.99
C SER A 243 15.56 9.29 -30.47
N ASN A 244 14.87 8.93 -31.56
CA ASN A 244 14.83 7.56 -32.08
C ASN A 244 14.48 6.52 -31.00
N TYR A 245 13.56 6.87 -30.11
CA TYR A 245 13.16 6.02 -29.00
C TYR A 245 12.48 4.74 -29.48
N VAL A 246 12.96 3.59 -29.00
CA VAL A 246 12.34 2.28 -29.15
C VAL A 246 11.98 1.68 -27.79
N SER A 247 12.91 1.73 -26.82
CA SER A 247 12.70 1.19 -25.47
C SER A 247 13.58 1.85 -24.40
N GLY A 248 13.18 1.71 -23.14
CA GLY A 248 13.92 2.08 -21.94
C GLY A 248 13.79 3.54 -21.50
N ASP A 249 14.83 4.13 -20.90
CA ASP A 249 14.74 5.46 -20.27
C ASP A 249 16.08 6.19 -20.16
N ALA A 250 16.11 7.49 -19.93
CA ALA A 250 17.32 8.22 -19.55
C ALA A 250 17.05 9.18 -18.38
N LYS A 251 18.03 9.34 -17.49
CA LYS A 251 17.89 10.15 -16.27
C LYS A 251 19.23 10.62 -15.69
N LEU A 252 19.16 11.65 -14.85
CA LEU A 252 20.23 12.08 -13.95
C LEU A 252 19.80 11.81 -12.51
N LEU A 253 20.67 11.18 -11.73
CA LEU A 253 20.44 10.84 -10.32
C LEU A 253 21.68 11.06 -9.44
N PRO A 254 21.51 11.24 -8.12
CA PRO A 254 22.63 11.26 -7.18
C PRO A 254 23.52 10.01 -7.34
N SER A 255 24.82 10.20 -7.39
CA SER A 255 25.81 9.14 -7.58
C SER A 255 25.74 8.10 -6.45
N GLU A 256 25.99 6.83 -6.81
CA GLU A 256 26.00 5.66 -5.92
C GLU A 256 27.11 5.69 -4.85
N THR A 257 27.99 6.69 -4.85
CA THR A 257 29.05 6.83 -3.85
C THR A 257 28.47 7.25 -2.50
N ALA A 258 29.01 6.70 -1.40
CA ALA A 258 28.55 6.98 -0.03
C ALA A 258 28.52 8.48 0.34
N ALA A 259 29.36 9.31 -0.29
CA ALA A 259 29.40 10.75 -0.04
C ALA A 259 28.35 11.56 -0.84
N CYS A 260 27.63 10.94 -1.77
CA CYS A 260 26.68 11.61 -2.67
C CYS A 260 25.27 11.01 -2.60
N ALA A 261 25.15 9.72 -2.31
CA ALA A 261 23.87 9.05 -2.16
C ALA A 261 23.17 9.50 -0.86
N PRO A 262 21.93 10.01 -0.91
CA PRO A 262 21.15 10.31 0.28
C PRO A 262 21.00 9.12 1.23
N ALA A 263 21.55 9.25 2.44
CA ALA A 263 21.39 8.25 3.51
C ALA A 263 19.99 8.33 4.12
N VAL A 264 19.33 7.18 4.28
CA VAL A 264 17.94 7.10 4.78
C VAL A 264 17.82 6.08 5.92
N LYS A 265 16.72 6.17 6.67
CA LYS A 265 16.40 5.26 7.77
C LYS A 265 15.23 4.36 7.39
N ALA A 266 15.40 3.05 7.58
CA ALA A 266 14.30 2.10 7.48
C ALA A 266 13.11 2.53 8.37
N GLY A 267 11.90 2.45 7.84
CA GLY A 267 10.64 2.87 8.49
C GLY A 267 10.31 4.37 8.36
N SER A 268 11.29 5.24 8.09
CA SER A 268 11.05 6.67 7.86
C SER A 268 10.45 6.91 6.47
N LYS A 269 9.82 8.08 6.28
CA LYS A 269 9.38 8.57 4.97
C LYS A 269 10.14 9.84 4.61
N TYR A 270 10.22 10.14 3.33
CA TYR A 270 10.94 11.32 2.86
C TYR A 270 10.10 12.10 1.85
N ASN A 271 10.06 13.41 1.98
CA ASN A 271 9.54 14.30 0.95
C ASN A 271 10.63 14.50 -0.09
N LEU A 272 10.33 14.10 -1.32
CA LEU A 272 11.17 14.23 -2.50
C LEU A 272 10.60 15.32 -3.41
N SER A 273 11.44 16.19 -3.94
CA SER A 273 11.05 17.09 -5.04
C SER A 273 12.12 17.26 -6.10
N ILE A 274 11.67 17.50 -7.33
CA ILE A 274 12.52 17.84 -8.48
C ILE A 274 11.82 18.94 -9.28
N ASP A 275 12.54 20.03 -9.58
CA ASP A 275 12.09 21.00 -10.56
C ASP A 275 12.41 20.50 -11.96
N TYR A 276 11.44 20.57 -12.86
CA TYR A 276 11.56 20.02 -14.20
C TYR A 276 10.88 20.87 -15.28
N LYS A 277 11.36 20.69 -16.51
CA LYS A 277 10.74 21.20 -17.74
C LYS A 277 10.91 20.12 -18.80
N SER A 278 9.80 19.65 -19.38
CA SER A 278 9.83 18.47 -20.26
C SER A 278 8.91 18.61 -21.46
N THR A 279 9.43 18.30 -22.65
CA THR A 279 8.61 18.10 -23.86
C THR A 279 8.21 16.65 -24.07
N SER A 280 8.73 15.71 -23.27
CA SER A 280 8.39 14.29 -23.35
C SER A 280 7.02 14.02 -22.74
N PRO A 281 6.13 13.25 -23.41
CA PRO A 281 4.86 12.83 -22.84
C PRO A 281 4.99 11.72 -21.79
N ARG A 282 6.19 11.15 -21.59
CA ARG A 282 6.45 10.08 -20.61
C ARG A 282 7.59 10.48 -19.69
N ASN A 283 7.24 10.85 -18.46
CA ASN A 283 8.18 11.16 -17.40
C ASN A 283 7.80 10.40 -16.13
N SER A 284 8.79 9.90 -15.39
CA SER A 284 8.57 9.26 -14.09
C SER A 284 9.58 9.72 -13.05
N ILE A 285 9.21 9.74 -11.77
CA ILE A 285 10.19 9.85 -10.67
C ILE A 285 10.58 8.43 -10.27
N THR A 286 11.76 8.00 -10.70
CA THR A 286 12.28 6.66 -10.44
C THR A 286 13.21 6.69 -9.24
N VAL A 287 13.04 5.74 -8.32
CA VAL A 287 13.82 5.62 -7.10
C VAL A 287 14.51 4.25 -7.03
N PHE A 288 15.75 4.27 -6.58
CA PHE A 288 16.62 3.13 -6.33
C PHE A 288 16.96 3.09 -4.85
N THR A 289 17.12 1.90 -4.30
CA THR A 289 17.53 1.66 -2.91
C THR A 289 18.86 0.95 -2.88
N HIS A 290 19.67 1.26 -1.87
CA HIS A 290 20.87 0.52 -1.53
C HIS A 290 20.57 -0.40 -0.35
N THR A 291 21.09 -1.63 -0.43
CA THR A 291 21.05 -2.63 0.64
C THR A 291 22.42 -3.28 0.74
N ALA A 292 22.60 -4.21 1.68
CA ALA A 292 23.80 -5.04 1.74
C ALA A 292 24.10 -5.82 0.42
N ALA A 293 23.10 -6.05 -0.43
CA ALA A 293 23.26 -6.69 -1.74
C ALA A 293 23.62 -5.70 -2.88
N GLY A 294 23.68 -4.39 -2.58
CA GLY A 294 23.96 -3.33 -3.54
C GLY A 294 22.72 -2.52 -3.93
N TRP A 295 22.85 -1.77 -5.02
CA TRP A 295 21.81 -0.89 -5.58
C TRP A 295 20.80 -1.66 -6.43
N GLY A 296 19.52 -1.37 -6.25
CA GLY A 296 18.43 -1.94 -7.04
C GLY A 296 17.30 -0.95 -7.31
N TYR A 297 16.55 -1.18 -8.38
CA TYR A 297 15.30 -0.44 -8.63
C TYR A 297 14.32 -0.72 -7.50
N TRP A 298 13.69 0.35 -6.98
CA TRP A 298 12.67 0.22 -5.94
C TRP A 298 11.27 0.46 -6.51
N THR A 299 11.01 1.66 -7.03
CA THR A 299 9.69 2.04 -7.52
C THR A 299 9.71 3.33 -8.35
N ASP A 300 8.64 3.57 -9.11
CA ASP A 300 8.31 4.88 -9.65
C ASP A 300 7.27 5.55 -8.75
N LEU A 301 7.61 6.71 -8.18
CA LEU A 301 6.77 7.41 -7.19
C LEU A 301 5.70 8.31 -7.81
N ALA A 302 5.96 8.84 -9.01
CA ALA A 302 5.05 9.74 -9.70
C ALA A 302 5.29 9.66 -11.21
N GLN A 303 4.28 10.03 -12.01
CA GLN A 303 4.37 10.12 -13.48
C GLN A 303 4.00 11.54 -13.93
N PRO A 304 4.89 12.54 -13.80
CA PRO A 304 4.57 13.93 -14.08
C PRO A 304 4.26 14.17 -15.56
N ALA A 305 3.23 14.96 -15.83
CA ALA A 305 2.91 15.37 -17.20
C ALA A 305 4.02 16.25 -17.81
N ALA A 306 4.09 16.29 -19.14
CA ALA A 306 4.95 17.22 -19.86
C ALA A 306 4.64 18.67 -19.44
N SER A 307 5.67 19.52 -19.38
CA SER A 307 5.52 20.93 -19.03
C SER A 307 6.46 21.80 -19.87
N SER A 308 5.88 22.76 -20.59
CA SER A 308 6.62 23.74 -21.41
C SER A 308 7.27 24.84 -20.58
N THR A 309 6.84 25.03 -19.33
CA THR A 309 7.43 25.90 -18.32
C THR A 309 8.05 25.07 -17.18
N TRP A 310 8.89 25.70 -16.36
CA TRP A 310 9.40 25.06 -15.16
C TRP A 310 8.25 24.76 -14.19
N ALA A 311 8.14 23.49 -13.79
CA ALA A 311 7.20 23.00 -12.80
C ALA A 311 7.96 22.22 -11.73
N GLN A 312 7.34 22.01 -10.57
CA GLN A 312 7.88 21.15 -9.52
C GLN A 312 7.04 19.88 -9.42
N SER A 313 7.71 18.73 -9.38
CA SER A 313 7.08 17.49 -8.97
C SER A 313 7.55 17.15 -7.56
N ALA A 314 6.60 17.00 -6.63
CA ALA A 314 6.85 16.67 -5.24
C ALA A 314 6.04 15.44 -4.84
N VAL A 315 6.67 14.49 -4.14
CA VAL A 315 6.05 13.24 -3.71
C VAL A 315 6.70 12.75 -2.41
N THR A 316 5.91 12.16 -1.52
CA THR A 316 6.43 11.51 -0.32
C THR A 316 6.71 10.05 -0.61
N THR A 317 7.89 9.55 -0.24
CA THR A 317 8.21 8.12 -0.35
C THR A 317 7.26 7.28 0.52
N PRO A 318 7.02 6.01 0.16
CA PRO A 318 6.61 5.00 1.13
C PRO A 318 7.63 4.92 2.29
N ALA A 319 7.26 4.22 3.37
CA ALA A 319 8.23 3.93 4.41
C ALA A 319 9.43 3.19 3.80
N ILE A 320 10.65 3.63 4.12
CA ILE A 320 11.87 3.01 3.61
C ILE A 320 11.91 1.54 4.06
N PRO A 321 12.11 0.56 3.15
CA PRO A 321 12.13 -0.85 3.50
C PRO A 321 13.21 -1.21 4.53
N ALA A 322 13.00 -2.30 5.27
CA ALA A 322 14.02 -2.82 6.17
C ALA A 322 15.30 -3.19 5.40
N GLY A 323 16.46 -2.91 5.98
CA GLY A 323 17.77 -3.18 5.37
C GLY A 323 18.21 -2.19 4.29
N VAL A 324 17.41 -1.15 4.01
CA VAL A 324 17.80 -0.03 3.14
C VAL A 324 18.48 1.08 3.94
N ASP A 325 19.65 1.51 3.50
CA ASP A 325 20.50 2.52 4.16
C ASP A 325 20.72 3.78 3.30
N ALA A 326 20.51 3.71 1.99
CA ALA A 326 20.57 4.86 1.09
C ALA A 326 19.56 4.74 -0.07
N VAL A 327 19.23 5.88 -0.67
CA VAL A 327 18.42 5.96 -1.89
C VAL A 327 19.11 6.81 -2.95
N SER A 328 18.75 6.60 -4.21
CA SER A 328 19.08 7.50 -5.31
C SER A 328 17.85 7.64 -6.21
N PHE A 329 17.62 8.82 -6.76
CA PHE A 329 16.39 9.11 -7.50
C PHE A 329 16.61 10.12 -8.60
N GLY A 330 15.74 10.09 -9.60
CA GLY A 330 15.72 11.08 -10.65
C GLY A 330 14.44 11.07 -11.46
N MET A 331 14.26 12.10 -12.28
CA MET A 331 13.20 12.11 -13.28
C MET A 331 13.68 11.41 -14.55
N SER A 332 12.97 10.34 -14.93
CA SER A 332 13.23 9.53 -16.11
C SER A 332 12.44 10.05 -17.30
N VAL A 333 13.07 10.04 -18.48
CA VAL A 333 12.41 10.28 -19.76
C VAL A 333 12.40 8.98 -20.58
N SER A 334 11.21 8.50 -20.95
CA SER A 334 10.98 7.22 -21.65
C SER A 334 10.17 7.38 -22.95
N ALA A 335 10.37 8.50 -23.63
CA ALA A 335 9.87 8.79 -24.97
C ALA A 335 10.77 9.84 -25.65
N ASN A 336 10.56 10.09 -26.95
CA ASN A 336 11.22 11.19 -27.64
C ASN A 336 10.84 12.53 -27.00
N GLY A 337 11.83 13.38 -26.74
CA GLY A 337 11.65 14.68 -26.11
C GLY A 337 12.88 15.16 -25.36
N THR A 338 12.79 16.35 -24.79
CA THR A 338 13.84 16.96 -23.97
C THR A 338 13.32 17.14 -22.56
N LEU A 339 14.08 16.64 -21.58
CA LEU A 339 13.85 16.82 -20.16
C LEU A 339 14.98 17.67 -19.58
N LYS A 340 14.63 18.71 -18.82
CA LYS A 340 15.57 19.48 -17.98
C LYS A 340 15.20 19.31 -16.52
N THR A 341 16.18 19.09 -15.66
CA THR A 341 15.98 18.92 -14.21
C THR A 341 16.97 19.75 -13.39
N THR A 342 16.54 20.22 -12.23
CA THR A 342 17.38 20.85 -11.20
C THR A 342 16.65 20.84 -9.85
N ASN A 343 17.23 21.46 -8.82
CA ASN A 343 16.69 21.62 -7.47
C ASN A 343 16.18 20.30 -6.86
N TYR A 344 16.99 19.24 -6.96
CA TYR A 344 16.70 17.96 -6.34
C TYR A 344 16.72 18.11 -4.81
N SER A 345 15.65 17.64 -4.14
CA SER A 345 15.51 17.71 -2.69
C SER A 345 15.00 16.40 -2.12
N LEU A 346 15.52 16.01 -0.96
CA LEU A 346 15.04 14.89 -0.15
C LEU A 346 15.14 15.24 1.34
N LYS A 347 14.00 15.25 2.04
CA LYS A 347 13.93 15.59 3.47
C LYS A 347 13.10 14.57 4.24
N GLU A 348 13.57 14.17 5.42
CA GLU A 348 12.83 13.23 6.29
C GLU A 348 11.49 13.87 6.72
N VAL A 349 10.41 13.10 6.62
CA VAL A 349 9.10 13.49 7.14
C VAL A 349 9.15 13.34 8.66
N ALA A 350 8.95 14.45 9.37
CA ALA A 350 8.83 14.40 10.83
C ALA A 350 7.63 13.52 11.22
N ALA A 351 7.86 12.49 12.03
CA ALA A 351 6.78 11.75 12.65
C ALA A 351 5.98 12.71 13.56
N PRO A 352 4.63 12.68 13.53
CA PRO A 352 3.85 13.43 14.51
C PRO A 352 4.28 12.98 15.92
N PRO A 353 4.49 13.92 16.87
CA PRO A 353 4.75 13.52 18.24
C PRO A 353 3.56 12.69 18.75
N PRO A 354 3.79 11.62 19.52
CA PRO A 354 2.70 10.84 20.10
C PRO A 354 1.81 11.76 20.94
N PRO A 355 0.49 11.53 20.98
CA PRO A 355 -0.42 12.36 21.77
C PRO A 355 0.00 12.37 23.24
N SER A 356 0.31 13.55 23.77
CA SER A 356 0.67 13.74 25.18
C SER A 356 -0.58 14.06 26.00
N GLY A 357 -0.86 13.24 27.03
CA GLY A 357 -1.97 13.47 27.95
C GLY A 357 -2.10 12.38 28.99
N THR A 358 -2.83 12.66 30.05
CA THR A 358 -3.15 11.71 31.12
C THR A 358 -4.24 10.71 30.68
N PRO A 359 -4.42 9.56 31.36
CA PRO A 359 -5.55 8.67 31.11
C PRO A 359 -6.92 9.35 31.22
N ALA A 360 -7.05 10.36 32.10
CA ALA A 360 -8.23 11.21 32.22
C ALA A 360 -8.55 12.03 30.95
N GLN A 361 -7.54 12.34 30.14
CA GLN A 361 -7.70 13.11 28.90
C GLN A 361 -7.86 12.21 27.68
N LEU A 362 -7.08 11.12 27.61
CA LEU A 362 -6.90 10.32 26.39
C LEU A 362 -7.32 8.85 26.53
N GLY A 363 -7.67 8.38 27.71
CA GLY A 363 -7.79 6.93 28.00
C GLY A 363 -6.43 6.24 28.11
N SER A 364 -6.44 4.92 28.26
CA SER A 364 -5.23 4.11 28.35
C SER A 364 -5.39 2.73 27.72
N TRP A 365 -4.28 2.17 27.23
CA TRP A 365 -4.21 0.80 26.75
C TRP A 365 -3.56 -0.12 27.77
N GLU A 366 -4.03 -1.35 27.83
CA GLU A 366 -3.42 -2.46 28.55
C GLU A 366 -3.31 -3.66 27.59
N VAL A 367 -2.25 -4.45 27.70
CA VAL A 367 -2.11 -5.71 26.97
C VAL A 367 -2.19 -6.84 27.99
N PHE A 368 -3.09 -7.79 27.76
CA PHE A 368 -3.22 -8.93 28.66
C PHE A 368 -2.00 -9.84 28.56
N ASN A 369 -1.53 -10.30 29.72
CA ASN A 369 -0.30 -11.11 29.84
C ASN A 369 -0.45 -12.53 29.27
N ALA A 370 -1.67 -13.03 29.07
CA ALA A 370 -1.93 -14.36 28.54
C ALA A 370 -2.43 -14.28 27.08
N PRO A 371 -1.75 -14.93 26.11
CA PRO A 371 -2.18 -14.93 24.73
C PRO A 371 -3.43 -15.80 24.53
N MET A 372 -4.20 -15.51 23.49
CA MET A 372 -5.29 -16.35 23.00
C MET A 372 -4.76 -17.74 22.61
N PRO A 373 -5.52 -18.82 22.88
CA PRO A 373 -5.13 -20.18 22.49
C PRO A 373 -5.39 -20.50 21.01
N LEU A 374 -5.91 -19.54 20.24
CA LEU A 374 -6.30 -19.70 18.84
C LEU A 374 -6.12 -18.39 18.05
N ARG A 375 -6.04 -18.53 16.72
CA ARG A 375 -6.01 -17.42 15.77
C ARG A 375 -7.41 -16.80 15.62
N SER A 376 -7.84 -16.00 16.60
CA SER A 376 -9.21 -15.46 16.62
C SER A 376 -9.44 -14.44 15.50
N ILE A 377 -10.27 -14.79 14.52
CA ILE A 377 -10.58 -13.97 13.34
C ILE A 377 -12.01 -13.40 13.44
N HIS A 378 -12.89 -14.11 14.14
CA HIS A 378 -14.28 -13.72 14.38
C HIS A 378 -14.52 -13.59 15.88
N SER A 379 -15.21 -12.52 16.28
CA SER A 379 -15.46 -12.22 17.69
C SER A 379 -16.91 -11.78 17.89
N THR A 380 -17.66 -12.46 18.77
CA THR A 380 -19.05 -12.10 19.09
C THR A 380 -19.23 -11.93 20.59
N LEU A 381 -19.75 -10.79 21.03
CA LEU A 381 -20.16 -10.56 22.41
C LEU A 381 -21.45 -11.34 22.71
N LEU A 382 -21.40 -12.22 23.71
CA LEU A 382 -22.53 -13.00 24.17
C LEU A 382 -23.32 -12.21 25.23
N SER A 383 -24.60 -12.52 25.37
CA SER A 383 -25.51 -11.85 26.32
C SER A 383 -25.19 -12.10 27.81
N ASP A 384 -24.17 -12.90 28.12
CA ASP A 384 -23.63 -13.11 29.47
C ASP A 384 -22.29 -12.39 29.70
N GLY A 385 -21.83 -11.59 28.73
CA GLY A 385 -20.59 -10.81 28.81
C GLY A 385 -19.32 -11.56 28.39
N ARG A 386 -19.42 -12.85 28.05
CA ARG A 386 -18.31 -13.60 27.44
C ARG A 386 -18.22 -13.30 25.94
N LEU A 387 -17.10 -13.65 25.32
CA LEU A 387 -16.90 -13.53 23.87
C LEU A 387 -16.73 -14.90 23.24
N LEU A 388 -17.50 -15.19 22.20
CA LEU A 388 -17.24 -16.30 21.29
C LEU A 388 -16.15 -15.88 20.30
N LEU A 389 -15.04 -16.63 20.29
CA LEU A 389 -13.87 -16.42 19.45
C LEU A 389 -13.72 -17.60 18.49
N ILE A 390 -13.70 -17.33 17.18
CA ILE A 390 -13.65 -18.40 16.16
C ILE A 390 -12.44 -18.17 15.25
N ALA A 391 -11.64 -19.23 15.10
CA ALA A 391 -10.59 -19.31 14.10
C ALA A 391 -11.04 -20.09 12.86
N GLY A 392 -11.82 -21.16 13.06
CA GLY A 392 -11.93 -22.21 12.05
C GLY A 392 -10.55 -22.85 11.86
N SER A 393 -10.07 -22.94 10.62
CA SER A 393 -8.68 -23.27 10.30
C SER A 393 -7.68 -22.20 10.73
N GLY A 394 -8.11 -20.95 10.96
CA GLY A 394 -7.22 -19.85 11.36
C GLY A 394 -6.34 -19.35 10.22
N ASN A 395 -6.86 -19.36 8.99
CA ASN A 395 -6.11 -19.05 7.77
C ASN A 395 -4.83 -19.90 7.63
N ASP A 396 -4.96 -21.19 7.92
CA ASP A 396 -3.87 -22.16 7.88
C ASP A 396 -4.34 -23.39 7.06
N GLY A 397 -3.76 -23.54 5.87
CA GLY A 397 -4.09 -24.64 4.97
C GLY A 397 -3.71 -26.02 5.51
N ALA A 398 -2.70 -26.12 6.39
CA ALA A 398 -2.35 -27.37 7.04
C ALA A 398 -3.40 -27.74 8.10
N ALA A 399 -3.87 -26.77 8.90
CA ALA A 399 -4.97 -26.98 9.83
C ALA A 399 -6.27 -27.35 9.11
N PHE A 400 -6.53 -26.75 7.94
CA PHE A 400 -7.66 -27.13 7.09
C PHE A 400 -7.56 -28.58 6.61
N ASN A 401 -6.42 -28.97 6.03
CA ASN A 401 -6.20 -30.33 5.53
C ASN A 401 -6.27 -31.39 6.65
N ALA A 402 -5.85 -31.02 7.87
CA ALA A 402 -5.96 -31.88 9.05
C ALA A 402 -7.37 -31.95 9.65
N GLY A 403 -8.30 -31.09 9.20
CA GLY A 403 -9.65 -30.97 9.78
C GLY A 403 -9.64 -30.43 11.22
N THR A 404 -8.59 -29.71 11.63
CA THR A 404 -8.41 -29.24 13.00
C THR A 404 -8.91 -27.80 13.16
N PHE A 405 -10.23 -27.65 13.29
CA PHE A 405 -10.88 -26.34 13.43
C PHE A 405 -11.02 -25.93 14.89
N LYS A 406 -10.82 -24.64 15.20
CA LYS A 406 -10.79 -24.13 16.58
C LYS A 406 -11.75 -22.96 16.82
N ALA A 407 -12.36 -22.99 17.99
CA ALA A 407 -13.07 -21.88 18.61
C ALA A 407 -12.85 -21.90 20.13
N SER A 408 -13.09 -20.78 20.80
CA SER A 408 -13.12 -20.71 22.26
C SER A 408 -14.11 -19.66 22.73
N VAL A 409 -14.63 -19.84 23.95
CA VAL A 409 -15.30 -18.76 24.67
C VAL A 409 -14.32 -18.14 25.65
N TRP A 410 -14.14 -16.83 25.56
CA TRP A 410 -13.30 -16.04 26.47
C TRP A 410 -14.17 -15.29 27.49
N ASN A 411 -13.83 -15.41 28.76
CA ASN A 411 -14.41 -14.58 29.82
C ASN A 411 -13.43 -13.44 30.15
N PRO A 412 -13.74 -12.18 29.78
CA PRO A 412 -12.84 -11.05 30.01
C PRO A 412 -12.72 -10.65 31.50
N ALA A 413 -13.65 -11.06 32.36
CA ALA A 413 -13.60 -10.74 33.79
C ALA A 413 -12.61 -11.64 34.56
N THR A 414 -12.50 -12.91 34.17
CA THR A 414 -11.59 -13.90 34.79
C THR A 414 -10.36 -14.17 33.94
N ASN A 415 -10.32 -13.66 32.72
CA ASN A 415 -9.33 -13.94 31.69
C ASN A 415 -9.14 -15.46 31.42
N THR A 416 -10.24 -16.20 31.34
CA THR A 416 -10.23 -17.65 31.10
C THR A 416 -10.80 -18.00 29.73
N PHE A 417 -10.19 -18.98 29.05
CA PHE A 417 -10.63 -19.49 27.75
C PHE A 417 -11.18 -20.91 27.89
N THR A 418 -12.32 -21.17 27.26
CA THR A 418 -12.93 -22.50 27.17
C THR A 418 -12.94 -22.93 25.72
N SER A 419 -12.24 -24.02 25.38
CA SER A 419 -12.23 -24.55 24.01
C SER A 419 -13.59 -25.11 23.60
N ILE A 420 -14.01 -24.80 22.37
CA ILE A 420 -15.30 -25.23 21.81
C ILE A 420 -15.03 -26.14 20.60
N PRO A 421 -15.61 -27.34 20.54
CA PRO A 421 -15.55 -28.20 19.36
C PRO A 421 -16.16 -27.50 18.13
N VAL A 422 -15.49 -27.57 16.98
CA VAL A 422 -15.93 -26.91 15.75
C VAL A 422 -16.23 -27.95 14.66
N PRO A 423 -17.48 -28.02 14.16
CA PRO A 423 -17.92 -29.11 13.28
C PRO A 423 -17.51 -28.96 11.80
N TYR A 424 -17.12 -27.77 11.35
CA TYR A 424 -16.65 -27.51 9.98
C TYR A 424 -15.76 -26.24 9.96
N ASP A 425 -15.11 -25.93 8.84
CA ASP A 425 -14.32 -24.70 8.78
C ASP A 425 -15.18 -23.43 8.73
N MET A 426 -15.44 -22.86 9.91
CA MET A 426 -16.12 -21.59 10.10
C MET A 426 -15.26 -20.36 9.76
N PHE A 427 -13.99 -20.54 9.40
CA PHE A 427 -13.17 -19.46 8.84
C PHE A 427 -13.94 -18.84 7.66
N CYS A 428 -14.12 -17.52 7.71
CA CYS A 428 -14.80 -16.74 6.67
C CYS A 428 -16.33 -16.87 6.64
N ALA A 429 -16.94 -17.43 7.69
CA ALA A 429 -18.40 -17.39 7.84
C ALA A 429 -18.88 -15.99 8.21
N GLY A 430 -20.11 -15.64 7.83
CA GLY A 430 -20.82 -14.49 8.39
C GLY A 430 -21.55 -14.88 9.67
N HIS A 431 -21.69 -13.94 10.61
CA HIS A 431 -22.27 -14.24 11.91
C HIS A 431 -23.05 -13.09 12.53
N VAL A 432 -24.17 -13.40 13.19
CA VAL A 432 -25.04 -12.41 13.82
C VAL A 432 -25.76 -13.01 15.05
N THR A 433 -25.93 -12.20 16.10
CA THR A 433 -26.72 -12.60 17.27
C THR A 433 -28.20 -12.61 16.91
N LEU A 434 -28.91 -13.72 17.16
CA LEU A 434 -30.33 -13.93 16.90
C LEU A 434 -31.24 -13.24 17.94
N PRO A 435 -32.56 -13.17 17.70
CA PRO A 435 -33.52 -12.62 18.66
C PRO A 435 -33.55 -13.33 20.02
N ASP A 436 -33.10 -14.58 20.11
CA ASP A 436 -33.03 -15.37 21.35
C ASP A 436 -31.59 -15.48 21.93
N GLY A 437 -30.64 -14.73 21.37
CA GLY A 437 -29.28 -14.56 21.88
C GLY A 437 -28.30 -15.64 21.46
N LYS A 438 -28.76 -16.63 20.70
CA LYS A 438 -27.87 -17.52 19.94
C LYS A 438 -27.10 -16.73 18.90
N VAL A 439 -25.99 -17.26 18.42
CA VAL A 439 -25.23 -16.65 17.31
C VAL A 439 -25.40 -17.52 16.08
N LEU A 440 -26.06 -17.02 15.05
CA LEU A 440 -26.15 -17.70 13.76
C LEU A 440 -24.83 -17.53 13.02
N LEU A 441 -24.36 -18.60 12.38
CA LEU A 441 -23.26 -18.63 11.44
C LEU A 441 -23.75 -19.23 10.12
N GLY A 442 -23.42 -18.59 9.01
CA GLY A 442 -23.67 -19.09 7.66
C GLY A 442 -22.46 -18.87 6.77
N GLY A 443 -22.17 -19.85 5.92
CA GLY A 443 -21.04 -19.79 5.00
C GLY A 443 -19.80 -20.48 5.55
N GLY A 444 -18.63 -19.94 5.25
CA GLY A 444 -17.32 -20.44 5.70
C GLY A 444 -16.50 -21.03 4.55
N THR A 445 -15.50 -21.82 4.89
CA THR A 445 -14.53 -22.33 3.91
C THR A 445 -14.84 -23.79 3.54
N LEU A 446 -15.21 -24.00 2.28
CA LEU A 446 -15.42 -25.35 1.70
C LEU A 446 -14.10 -25.96 1.22
N ALA A 447 -13.22 -25.15 0.65
CA ALA A 447 -11.90 -25.59 0.21
C ALA A 447 -10.89 -24.45 0.34
N PHE A 448 -9.73 -24.81 0.88
CA PHE A 448 -8.57 -23.92 0.99
C PHE A 448 -7.80 -23.91 -0.35
N PRO A 449 -7.34 -22.74 -0.82
CA PRO A 449 -6.59 -22.65 -2.07
C PRO A 449 -5.19 -23.27 -1.96
N ALA A 450 -4.63 -23.63 -3.12
CA ALA A 450 -3.22 -24.00 -3.20
C ALA A 450 -2.32 -22.81 -2.83
N GLU A 451 -1.13 -23.10 -2.31
CA GLU A 451 -0.16 -22.07 -1.97
C GLU A 451 0.14 -21.17 -3.19
N GLY A 452 0.05 -19.85 -2.98
CA GLY A 452 0.30 -18.85 -4.03
C GLY A 452 -0.87 -18.57 -4.98
N ALA A 453 -2.01 -19.26 -4.89
CA ALA A 453 -3.17 -19.05 -5.79
C ALA A 453 -3.97 -17.75 -5.51
N GLY A 454 -3.67 -17.05 -4.42
CA GLY A 454 -4.32 -15.78 -4.05
C GLY A 454 -5.68 -15.94 -3.34
N PRO A 455 -6.17 -14.88 -2.68
CA PRO A 455 -7.35 -14.96 -1.80
C PRO A 455 -8.70 -15.09 -2.53
N THR A 456 -8.76 -14.87 -3.84
CA THR A 456 -9.99 -15.01 -4.64
C THR A 456 -10.24 -16.44 -5.10
N THR A 457 -9.44 -17.41 -4.65
CA THR A 457 -9.55 -18.83 -5.04
C THR A 457 -10.10 -19.73 -3.93
N PHE A 458 -10.50 -19.13 -2.79
CA PHE A 458 -11.23 -19.84 -1.73
C PHE A 458 -12.64 -20.20 -2.20
N LYS A 459 -13.10 -21.39 -1.82
CA LYS A 459 -14.47 -21.86 -2.12
C LYS A 459 -15.37 -21.72 -0.90
N GLY A 460 -16.56 -21.16 -1.10
CA GLY A 460 -17.56 -20.96 -0.06
C GLY A 460 -18.29 -22.23 0.36
N SER A 461 -18.50 -22.38 1.66
CA SER A 461 -19.34 -23.42 2.25
C SER A 461 -20.81 -22.98 2.29
N LYS A 462 -21.74 -23.94 2.27
CA LYS A 462 -23.18 -23.71 2.52
C LYS A 462 -23.57 -23.91 3.98
N LYS A 463 -22.64 -24.45 4.78
CA LYS A 463 -22.94 -24.94 6.12
C LYS A 463 -23.43 -23.80 7.00
N SER A 464 -24.39 -24.13 7.85
CA SER A 464 -24.97 -23.18 8.79
C SER A 464 -25.21 -23.83 10.13
N TYR A 465 -24.86 -23.11 11.18
CA TYR A 465 -24.97 -23.52 12.57
C TYR A 465 -25.40 -22.33 13.40
N TYR A 466 -26.00 -22.57 14.56
CA TYR A 466 -26.02 -21.57 15.61
C TYR A 466 -25.19 -22.02 16.81
N PHE A 467 -24.53 -21.07 17.46
CA PHE A 467 -23.93 -21.27 18.77
C PHE A 467 -24.95 -20.94 19.87
N ASP A 468 -25.18 -21.85 20.81
CA ASP A 468 -25.98 -21.58 22.01
C ASP A 468 -25.07 -21.30 23.21
N PRO A 469 -25.05 -20.06 23.76
CA PRO A 469 -24.23 -19.74 24.92
C PRO A 469 -24.62 -20.48 26.20
N LYS A 470 -25.82 -21.10 26.25
CA LYS A 470 -26.28 -21.86 27.43
C LYS A 470 -25.52 -23.16 27.63
N ASP A 471 -25.20 -23.85 26.54
CA ASP A 471 -24.47 -25.12 26.58
C ASP A 471 -23.05 -25.02 26.01
N ASN A 472 -22.70 -23.87 25.41
CA ASN A 472 -21.45 -23.61 24.72
C ASN A 472 -21.19 -24.59 23.55
N THR A 473 -22.22 -24.90 22.76
CA THR A 473 -22.09 -25.79 21.61
C THR A 473 -22.68 -25.22 20.33
N PHE A 474 -22.19 -25.71 19.19
CA PHE A 474 -22.74 -25.42 17.87
C PHE A 474 -23.78 -26.46 17.48
N HIS A 475 -24.94 -25.99 17.05
CA HIS A 475 -26.08 -26.80 16.64
C HIS A 475 -26.36 -26.58 15.14
N PRO A 476 -26.49 -27.65 14.34
CA PRO A 476 -26.74 -27.52 12.90
C PRO A 476 -28.15 -26.98 12.63
N VAL A 477 -28.27 -26.18 11.58
CA VAL A 477 -29.54 -25.86 10.91
C VAL A 477 -29.49 -26.36 9.46
N ASN A 478 -30.52 -26.11 8.65
CA ASN A 478 -30.38 -26.41 7.23
C ASN A 478 -29.30 -25.55 6.59
N ASP A 479 -28.68 -26.07 5.52
CA ASP A 479 -27.68 -25.33 4.77
C ASP A 479 -28.30 -24.15 4.01
N MET A 480 -27.46 -23.16 3.69
CA MET A 480 -27.74 -22.10 2.73
C MET A 480 -27.98 -22.71 1.33
N ALA A 481 -28.65 -21.97 0.45
CA ALA A 481 -28.90 -22.39 -0.92
C ALA A 481 -27.59 -22.43 -1.74
N GLY A 482 -26.73 -21.43 -1.55
CA GLY A 482 -25.41 -21.31 -2.18
C GLY A 482 -24.26 -21.37 -1.19
N GLY A 483 -23.05 -21.54 -1.72
CA GLY A 483 -21.83 -21.37 -0.94
C GLY A 483 -21.55 -19.90 -0.71
N HIS A 484 -21.06 -19.57 0.49
CA HIS A 484 -20.64 -18.21 0.82
C HIS A 484 -19.34 -18.21 1.61
N TRP A 485 -18.28 -17.70 1.01
CA TRP A 485 -17.05 -17.31 1.69
C TRP A 485 -17.03 -15.79 1.83
N TYR A 486 -17.04 -15.27 3.06
CA TYR A 486 -17.28 -13.84 3.38
C TYR A 486 -18.69 -13.30 3.07
N PRO A 487 -19.78 -13.95 3.53
CA PRO A 487 -21.10 -13.32 3.49
C PRO A 487 -21.28 -12.30 4.61
N THR A 488 -22.01 -11.22 4.36
CA THR A 488 -22.57 -10.39 5.43
C THR A 488 -23.93 -10.94 5.85
N LEU A 489 -24.14 -11.10 7.16
CA LEU A 489 -25.44 -11.40 7.76
C LEU A 489 -25.99 -10.16 8.47
N THR A 490 -27.15 -9.65 8.04
CA THR A 490 -27.79 -8.46 8.60
C THR A 490 -29.13 -8.81 9.23
N LYS A 491 -29.31 -8.47 10.51
CA LYS A 491 -30.58 -8.63 11.21
C LYS A 491 -31.58 -7.55 10.79
N LEU A 492 -32.77 -7.99 10.37
CA LEU A 492 -33.89 -7.14 9.98
C LEU A 492 -34.78 -6.77 11.17
N GLY A 493 -35.67 -5.79 10.99
CA GLY A 493 -36.54 -5.32 12.07
C GLY A 493 -37.51 -6.37 12.61
N ASN A 494 -37.90 -7.34 11.79
CA ASN A 494 -38.72 -8.47 12.22
C ASN A 494 -37.92 -9.58 12.95
N GLY A 495 -36.59 -9.47 13.00
CA GLY A 495 -35.70 -10.46 13.61
C GLY A 495 -35.07 -11.45 12.63
N ASP A 496 -35.58 -11.56 11.41
CA ASP A 496 -35.01 -12.44 10.39
C ASP A 496 -33.65 -11.92 9.90
N ILE A 497 -32.85 -12.82 9.33
CA ILE A 497 -31.48 -12.50 8.91
C ILE A 497 -31.39 -12.53 7.40
N TRP A 498 -31.09 -11.38 6.82
CA TRP A 498 -30.72 -11.26 5.42
C TRP A 498 -29.23 -11.58 5.24
N ALA A 499 -28.86 -12.32 4.19
CA ALA A 499 -27.48 -12.62 3.88
C ALA A 499 -27.16 -12.44 2.39
N ALA A 500 -25.99 -11.89 2.09
CA ALA A 500 -25.46 -11.86 0.72
C ALA A 500 -23.95 -11.60 0.68
N GLY A 501 -23.41 -11.67 -0.53
CA GLY A 501 -22.00 -11.42 -0.81
C GLY A 501 -21.13 -12.65 -0.57
N GLY A 502 -19.85 -12.51 -0.90
CA GLY A 502 -18.88 -13.59 -0.76
C GLY A 502 -18.60 -14.38 -2.03
N LEU A 503 -17.80 -15.44 -1.91
CA LEU A 503 -17.50 -16.38 -3.01
C LEU A 503 -18.28 -17.68 -2.85
N ASP A 504 -18.71 -18.25 -3.97
CA ASP A 504 -19.47 -19.51 -4.03
C ASP A 504 -18.55 -20.76 -3.98
N GLU A 505 -19.13 -21.93 -4.15
CA GLU A 505 -18.42 -23.23 -4.14
C GLU A 505 -17.41 -23.37 -5.29
N LYS A 506 -17.44 -22.48 -6.27
CA LYS A 506 -16.53 -22.43 -7.43
C LYS A 506 -15.48 -21.33 -7.29
N ALA A 507 -15.49 -20.59 -6.18
CA ALA A 507 -14.68 -19.38 -5.96
C ALA A 507 -15.10 -18.19 -6.86
N GLU A 508 -16.36 -18.16 -7.30
CA GLU A 508 -16.94 -17.07 -8.07
C GLU A 508 -17.75 -16.14 -7.15
N GLY A 509 -17.86 -14.85 -7.48
CA GLY A 509 -18.66 -13.91 -6.69
C GLY A 509 -20.14 -14.31 -6.67
N THR A 510 -20.68 -14.61 -5.48
CA THR A 510 -22.07 -15.03 -5.35
C THR A 510 -23.03 -13.84 -5.41
N VAL A 511 -24.02 -13.95 -6.28
CA VAL A 511 -25.10 -12.97 -6.44
C VAL A 511 -26.35 -13.33 -5.65
N LEU A 512 -26.31 -14.47 -4.93
CA LEU A 512 -27.44 -14.95 -4.16
C LEU A 512 -27.69 -14.08 -2.94
N THR A 513 -28.94 -13.68 -2.79
CA THR A 513 -29.49 -13.13 -1.57
C THR A 513 -30.28 -14.21 -0.85
N GLU A 514 -30.01 -14.42 0.43
CA GLU A 514 -30.64 -15.46 1.23
C GLU A 514 -31.31 -14.87 2.48
N MET A 515 -32.28 -15.59 3.03
CA MET A 515 -33.03 -15.17 4.21
C MET A 515 -33.16 -16.32 5.20
N PHE A 516 -32.72 -16.11 6.44
CA PHE A 516 -32.94 -17.02 7.55
C PHE A 516 -34.17 -16.56 8.34
N GLN A 517 -35.20 -17.40 8.34
CA GLN A 517 -36.41 -17.19 9.12
C GLN A 517 -36.19 -17.69 10.55
N THR A 518 -36.19 -16.76 11.49
CA THR A 518 -35.87 -17.04 12.90
C THR A 518 -36.96 -17.80 13.63
N SER A 519 -38.23 -17.63 13.24
CA SER A 519 -39.36 -18.33 13.85
C SER A 519 -39.33 -19.85 13.61
N THR A 520 -38.76 -20.29 12.49
CA THR A 520 -38.62 -21.72 12.13
C THR A 520 -37.18 -22.21 12.23
N MET A 521 -36.23 -21.31 12.54
CA MET A 521 -34.79 -21.56 12.57
C MET A 521 -34.27 -22.18 11.27
N LYS A 522 -34.69 -21.63 10.12
CA LYS A 522 -34.34 -22.16 8.81
C LYS A 522 -34.02 -21.10 7.77
N TRP A 523 -33.06 -21.38 6.90
CA TRP A 523 -32.93 -20.65 5.63
C TRP A 523 -34.13 -20.96 4.73
N LEU A 524 -34.70 -19.92 4.13
CA LEU A 524 -35.78 -20.04 3.18
C LEU A 524 -35.25 -20.53 1.82
N PRO A 525 -36.07 -21.26 1.03
CA PRO A 525 -35.74 -21.54 -0.37
C PRO A 525 -35.49 -20.23 -1.13
N SER A 526 -34.49 -20.20 -2.02
CA SER A 526 -34.09 -18.97 -2.74
C SER A 526 -35.22 -18.34 -3.56
N GLY A 527 -36.17 -19.13 -4.07
CA GLY A 527 -37.37 -18.65 -4.76
C GLY A 527 -38.35 -17.87 -3.88
N ASN A 528 -38.19 -17.91 -2.56
CA ASN A 528 -38.99 -17.15 -1.60
C ASN A 528 -38.29 -15.86 -1.13
N VAL A 529 -37.11 -15.55 -1.68
CA VAL A 529 -36.30 -14.38 -1.33
C VAL A 529 -36.15 -13.48 -2.56
N PRO A 530 -36.52 -12.19 -2.48
CA PRO A 530 -36.31 -11.25 -3.59
C PRO A 530 -34.83 -11.17 -3.99
N GLN A 531 -34.55 -11.36 -5.27
CA GLN A 531 -33.18 -11.38 -5.81
C GLN A 531 -32.88 -10.13 -6.62
N THR A 532 -31.73 -9.50 -6.36
CA THR A 532 -31.16 -8.46 -7.23
C THR A 532 -30.23 -9.03 -8.30
N TRP A 533 -29.76 -10.26 -8.10
CA TRP A 533 -28.69 -10.88 -8.89
C TRP A 533 -27.43 -10.01 -9.01
N SER A 534 -27.19 -9.16 -8.02
CA SER A 534 -26.05 -8.24 -7.96
C SER A 534 -24.99 -8.79 -7.01
N PHE A 535 -23.73 -8.77 -7.44
CA PHE A 535 -22.62 -9.14 -6.57
C PHE A 535 -22.27 -7.97 -5.67
N TRP A 536 -22.52 -8.10 -4.37
CA TRP A 536 -22.29 -7.05 -3.38
C TRP A 536 -20.82 -6.95 -2.90
N GLY A 537 -19.93 -7.82 -3.37
CA GLY A 537 -18.58 -7.94 -2.82
C GLY A 537 -18.49 -8.97 -1.68
N THR A 538 -17.31 -9.07 -1.08
CA THR A 538 -17.02 -9.90 0.10
C THR A 538 -17.20 -9.06 1.38
N TYR A 539 -17.95 -9.57 2.36
CA TYR A 539 -18.43 -8.84 3.55
C TYR A 539 -18.93 -7.42 3.24
N PRO A 540 -19.98 -7.25 2.40
CA PRO A 540 -20.52 -5.92 2.13
C PRO A 540 -21.03 -5.25 3.41
N HIS A 541 -20.64 -4.00 3.66
CA HIS A 541 -21.07 -3.26 4.84
C HIS A 541 -22.51 -2.76 4.69
N MET A 542 -23.48 -3.59 5.13
CA MET A 542 -24.92 -3.45 4.94
C MET A 542 -25.68 -3.08 6.23
N TYR A 543 -26.16 -1.84 6.34
CA TYR A 543 -26.85 -1.33 7.52
C TYR A 543 -28.37 -1.28 7.34
N LEU A 544 -29.13 -1.86 8.26
CA LEU A 544 -30.59 -1.66 8.32
C LEU A 544 -30.93 -0.24 8.78
N LEU A 545 -31.77 0.45 8.00
CA LEU A 545 -32.25 1.80 8.25
C LEU A 545 -33.60 1.81 8.97
N ASN A 546 -33.95 2.95 9.58
CA ASN A 546 -35.17 3.11 10.36
C ASN A 546 -36.46 2.94 9.52
N ASP A 547 -36.41 3.15 8.21
CA ASP A 547 -37.52 2.96 7.28
C ASP A 547 -37.64 1.52 6.75
N GLY A 548 -36.71 0.63 7.12
CA GLY A 548 -36.69 -0.77 6.73
C GLY A 548 -35.88 -1.07 5.47
N ARG A 549 -35.36 -0.05 4.78
CA ARG A 549 -34.36 -0.24 3.72
C ARG A 549 -32.99 -0.58 4.33
N MET A 550 -32.06 -0.99 3.48
CA MET A 550 -30.66 -1.21 3.83
C MET A 550 -29.77 -0.21 3.10
N PHE A 551 -28.64 0.12 3.70
CA PHE A 551 -27.62 0.96 3.10
C PHE A 551 -26.30 0.21 2.99
N TYR A 552 -25.81 0.10 1.76
CA TYR A 552 -24.46 -0.36 1.46
C TYR A 552 -23.50 0.84 1.52
N SER A 553 -22.59 0.82 2.49
CA SER A 553 -21.68 1.96 2.74
C SER A 553 -20.48 2.06 1.79
N GLY A 554 -20.28 1.07 0.91
CA GLY A 554 -19.09 0.97 0.05
C GLY A 554 -17.92 0.20 0.65
N GLY A 555 -17.94 -0.06 1.96
CA GLY A 555 -16.96 -0.94 2.62
C GLY A 555 -17.17 -2.41 2.25
N HIS A 556 -16.06 -3.10 1.97
CA HIS A 556 -16.01 -4.52 1.63
C HIS A 556 -14.57 -5.05 1.83
N THR A 557 -14.35 -6.36 1.72
CA THR A 557 -13.06 -6.99 2.06
C THR A 557 -12.05 -7.00 0.92
N PHE A 558 -12.47 -7.39 -0.30
CA PHE A 558 -11.61 -7.53 -1.48
C PHE A 558 -12.30 -7.11 -2.77
N GLY A 559 -11.50 -6.58 -3.70
CA GLY A 559 -11.90 -6.27 -5.07
C GLY A 559 -12.28 -4.81 -5.25
N ASN A 560 -12.81 -4.45 -6.41
CA ASN A 560 -13.34 -3.09 -6.62
C ASN A 560 -14.78 -3.00 -6.12
N GLY A 561 -15.20 -1.81 -5.68
CA GLY A 561 -16.57 -1.56 -5.23
C GLY A 561 -17.60 -1.77 -6.34
N LEU A 562 -18.89 -1.77 -5.96
CA LEU A 562 -19.99 -1.86 -6.92
C LEU A 562 -19.81 -0.86 -8.09
N PRO A 563 -20.24 -1.22 -9.32
CA PRO A 563 -20.37 -0.26 -10.40
C PRO A 563 -21.20 0.96 -9.98
N GLY A 564 -20.91 2.11 -10.59
CA GLY A 564 -21.61 3.37 -10.27
C GLY A 564 -20.90 4.18 -9.19
N THR A 565 -21.67 4.64 -8.20
CA THR A 565 -21.20 5.58 -7.17
C THR A 565 -20.44 4.95 -6.00
N GLY A 566 -20.43 3.62 -5.89
CA GLY A 566 -19.73 2.88 -4.85
C GLY A 566 -20.48 2.74 -3.52
N ALA A 567 -21.66 3.34 -3.39
CA ALA A 567 -22.57 3.17 -2.25
C ALA A 567 -24.02 3.11 -2.75
N SER A 568 -24.91 2.44 -2.01
CA SER A 568 -26.28 2.21 -2.48
C SER A 568 -27.32 2.12 -1.37
N LEU A 569 -28.51 2.62 -1.63
CA LEU A 569 -29.72 2.24 -0.91
C LEU A 569 -30.30 0.97 -1.53
N TYR A 570 -30.80 0.08 -0.70
CA TYR A 570 -31.33 -1.21 -1.10
C TYR A 570 -32.67 -1.48 -0.40
N ASN A 571 -33.72 -1.73 -1.18
CA ASN A 571 -34.96 -2.28 -0.66
C ASN A 571 -34.97 -3.80 -0.87
N TRP A 572 -34.74 -4.53 0.22
CA TRP A 572 -34.67 -5.99 0.22
C TRP A 572 -36.02 -6.68 -0.05
N GLN A 573 -37.13 -5.98 0.11
CA GLN A 573 -38.47 -6.53 -0.12
C GLN A 573 -38.83 -6.51 -1.60
N THR A 574 -38.40 -5.47 -2.31
CA THR A 574 -38.68 -5.28 -3.75
C THR A 574 -37.48 -5.57 -4.65
N ALA A 575 -36.32 -5.90 -4.06
CA ALA A 575 -35.04 -6.07 -4.75
C ALA A 575 -34.61 -4.84 -5.57
N GLN A 576 -34.91 -3.62 -5.10
CA GLN A 576 -34.53 -2.38 -5.78
C GLN A 576 -33.26 -1.78 -5.19
N ILE A 577 -32.37 -1.31 -6.06
CA ILE A 577 -31.10 -0.68 -5.71
C ILE A 577 -31.08 0.75 -6.27
N TRP A 578 -30.62 1.70 -5.46
CA TRP A 578 -30.39 3.09 -5.88
C TRP A 578 -29.00 3.53 -5.50
N ASP A 579 -28.28 4.10 -6.47
CA ASP A 579 -26.96 4.69 -6.26
C ASP A 579 -27.00 5.88 -5.30
N VAL A 580 -25.97 5.97 -4.46
CA VAL A 580 -25.79 7.05 -3.49
C VAL A 580 -24.45 7.74 -3.75
N PRO A 581 -24.46 9.00 -4.22
CA PRO A 581 -23.24 9.68 -4.65
C PRO A 581 -22.39 10.20 -3.47
N GLY A 582 -21.20 10.69 -3.81
CA GLY A 582 -20.33 11.48 -2.91
C GLY A 582 -19.20 10.70 -2.23
N LEU A 583 -19.17 9.37 -2.33
CA LEU A 583 -18.10 8.56 -1.74
C LEU A 583 -16.77 8.85 -2.44
N ARG A 584 -15.79 9.40 -1.71
CA ARG A 584 -14.46 9.71 -2.28
C ARG A 584 -13.66 8.43 -2.43
N GLN A 585 -12.93 8.33 -3.54
CA GLN A 585 -12.05 7.20 -3.87
C GLN A 585 -12.69 5.83 -3.61
N LYS A 586 -13.87 5.59 -4.21
CA LYS A 586 -14.68 4.38 -3.97
C LYS A 586 -13.91 3.05 -4.11
N ASP A 587 -12.89 3.01 -4.98
CA ASP A 587 -12.08 1.81 -5.24
C ASP A 587 -10.90 1.66 -4.26
N MET A 588 -10.77 2.58 -3.29
CA MET A 588 -9.82 2.52 -2.17
C MET A 588 -10.55 2.20 -0.85
N ARG A 589 -11.66 1.46 -0.90
CA ARG A 589 -12.52 1.15 0.25
C ARG A 589 -12.47 -0.32 0.70
N ASP A 590 -11.54 -1.11 0.16
CA ASP A 590 -11.22 -2.43 0.68
C ASP A 590 -10.78 -2.29 2.13
N GLN A 591 -11.34 -3.12 3.01
CA GLN A 591 -10.97 -3.21 4.42
C GLN A 591 -11.11 -1.86 5.15
N ALA A 592 -11.95 -0.96 4.64
CA ALA A 592 -12.34 0.25 5.33
C ALA A 592 -13.17 -0.12 6.56
N GLY A 593 -12.98 0.60 7.67
CA GLY A 593 -13.92 0.50 8.78
C GLY A 593 -15.19 1.29 8.43
N SER A 594 -16.37 0.83 8.86
CA SER A 594 -17.54 1.71 8.88
C SER A 594 -18.41 1.50 10.11
N VAL A 595 -19.23 2.51 10.43
CA VAL A 595 -20.08 2.51 11.62
C VAL A 595 -21.36 3.31 11.38
N LEU A 596 -22.50 2.79 11.88
CA LEU A 596 -23.72 3.58 12.07
C LEU A 596 -23.53 4.46 13.30
N LEU A 597 -23.30 5.75 13.11
CA LEU A 597 -23.01 6.70 14.19
C LEU A 597 -24.16 6.73 15.20
N GLY A 598 -23.81 6.62 16.48
CA GLY A 598 -24.76 6.74 17.59
C GLY A 598 -25.19 8.18 17.85
N PRO A 599 -26.47 8.44 18.15
CA PRO A 599 -27.57 7.47 18.19
C PRO A 599 -28.08 7.10 16.79
N ALA A 600 -28.48 5.85 16.60
CA ALA A 600 -28.98 5.31 15.34
C ALA A 600 -30.19 6.09 14.80
N GLN A 601 -30.93 6.79 15.66
CA GLN A 601 -32.00 7.73 15.30
C GLN A 601 -31.57 8.81 14.28
N ASP A 602 -30.27 9.16 14.27
CA ASP A 602 -29.71 10.15 13.38
C ASP A 602 -29.50 9.61 11.96
N GLN A 603 -29.47 8.28 11.80
CA GLN A 603 -29.27 7.59 10.51
C GLN A 603 -28.04 8.09 9.74
N LYS A 604 -26.94 8.33 10.48
CA LYS A 604 -25.67 8.73 9.89
C LYS A 604 -24.70 7.56 9.84
N VAL A 605 -24.08 7.34 8.68
CA VAL A 605 -23.05 6.31 8.52
C VAL A 605 -21.72 6.99 8.22
N MET A 606 -20.67 6.53 8.90
CA MET A 606 -19.28 6.96 8.67
C MET A 606 -18.49 5.79 8.08
N ILE A 607 -17.74 6.04 7.02
CA ILE A 607 -16.71 5.12 6.49
C ILE A 607 -15.32 5.75 6.66
N VAL A 608 -14.35 4.93 7.09
CA VAL A 608 -13.05 5.37 7.58
C VAL A 608 -11.94 4.58 6.90
N GLY A 609 -11.04 5.30 6.23
CA GLY A 609 -9.86 4.71 5.60
C GLY A 609 -10.20 3.70 4.51
N GLY A 610 -9.37 2.67 4.40
CA GLY A 610 -9.45 1.67 3.34
C GLY A 610 -8.24 1.71 2.42
N GLY A 611 -8.06 0.64 1.67
CA GLY A 611 -7.02 0.51 0.65
C GLY A 611 -7.58 -0.13 -0.60
N ASN A 612 -6.70 -0.66 -1.44
CA ASN A 612 -7.07 -1.49 -2.56
C ASN A 612 -6.12 -2.68 -2.61
N THR A 613 -6.67 -3.88 -2.42
CA THR A 613 -5.87 -5.09 -2.26
C THR A 613 -5.25 -5.60 -3.56
N GLU A 614 -5.76 -5.14 -4.72
CA GLU A 614 -5.25 -5.48 -6.06
C GLU A 614 -4.04 -4.61 -6.45
N THR A 615 -4.16 -3.30 -6.32
CA THR A 615 -3.12 -2.33 -6.68
C THR A 615 -2.10 -2.13 -5.56
N ASN A 616 -2.49 -2.43 -4.32
CA ASN A 616 -1.68 -2.30 -3.11
C ASN A 616 -1.05 -0.91 -2.89
N LEU A 617 -1.70 0.13 -3.43
CA LEU A 617 -1.34 1.52 -3.16
C LEU A 617 -1.45 1.81 -1.65
N PRO A 618 -0.65 2.77 -1.11
CA PRO A 618 -0.82 3.21 0.27
C PRO A 618 -2.28 3.53 0.57
N ALA A 619 -2.79 2.92 1.63
CA ALA A 619 -4.14 3.11 2.11
C ALA A 619 -4.44 4.59 2.41
N ILE A 620 -5.70 4.95 2.32
CA ILE A 620 -6.19 6.32 2.51
C ILE A 620 -6.56 6.59 3.96
N ASN A 621 -6.53 7.85 4.39
CA ASN A 621 -7.03 8.32 5.69
C ASN A 621 -8.39 9.04 5.57
N LEU A 622 -9.03 8.99 4.39
CA LEU A 622 -10.26 9.72 4.15
C LEU A 622 -11.41 9.19 5.00
N VAL A 623 -12.17 10.11 5.57
CA VAL A 623 -13.42 9.85 6.27
C VAL A 623 -14.57 10.47 5.49
N ASP A 624 -15.57 9.69 5.15
CA ASP A 624 -16.81 10.19 4.54
C ASP A 624 -17.99 9.86 5.44
N ILE A 625 -18.88 10.84 5.62
CA ILE A 625 -20.07 10.72 6.47
C ILE A 625 -21.29 11.01 5.61
N ILE A 626 -22.34 10.21 5.76
CA ILE A 626 -23.62 10.42 5.08
C ILE A 626 -24.75 10.57 6.09
N ASP A 627 -25.68 11.48 5.82
CA ASP A 627 -26.95 11.62 6.53
C ASP A 627 -28.08 11.05 5.66
N LEU A 628 -28.60 9.89 6.06
CA LEU A 628 -29.60 9.15 5.29
C LEU A 628 -31.03 9.66 5.53
N LYS A 629 -31.21 10.68 6.38
CA LYS A 629 -32.52 11.37 6.54
C LYS A 629 -32.73 12.46 5.50
N GLN A 630 -31.67 12.86 4.79
CA GLN A 630 -31.80 13.80 3.69
C GLN A 630 -32.64 13.19 2.56
N PRO A 631 -33.50 13.98 1.89
CA PRO A 631 -34.31 13.47 0.77
C PRO A 631 -33.46 12.90 -0.37
N ASN A 632 -32.29 13.51 -0.62
CA ASN A 632 -31.29 13.06 -1.59
C ASN A 632 -29.96 12.86 -0.85
N PRO A 633 -29.77 11.71 -0.19
CA PRO A 633 -28.59 11.48 0.63
C PRO A 633 -27.35 11.36 -0.25
N ALA A 634 -26.26 11.97 0.20
CA ALA A 634 -24.95 11.88 -0.43
C ALA A 634 -23.86 11.92 0.65
N TYR A 635 -22.76 11.22 0.42
CA TYR A 635 -21.59 11.32 1.28
C TYR A 635 -20.99 12.73 1.20
N VAL A 636 -20.57 13.23 2.35
CA VAL A 636 -19.77 14.45 2.47
C VAL A 636 -18.46 14.14 3.21
N PRO A 637 -17.36 14.84 2.89
CA PRO A 637 -16.11 14.70 3.63
C PRO A 637 -16.29 15.02 5.12
N GLY A 638 -15.88 14.08 5.99
CA GLY A 638 -15.61 14.34 7.40
C GLY A 638 -14.17 14.84 7.60
N PRO A 639 -13.75 15.07 8.86
CA PRO A 639 -12.33 15.27 9.16
C PRO A 639 -11.56 13.99 8.86
N ASP A 640 -10.49 14.09 8.07
CA ASP A 640 -9.66 12.92 7.76
C ASP A 640 -9.06 12.33 9.05
N LEU A 641 -8.86 11.01 9.05
CA LEU A 641 -8.34 10.28 10.20
C LEU A 641 -6.90 10.73 10.48
N PRO A 642 -6.55 11.11 11.72
CA PRO A 642 -5.21 11.59 12.03
C PRO A 642 -4.13 10.53 11.78
N GLY A 643 -3.01 10.98 11.22
CA GLY A 643 -1.88 10.14 10.86
C GLY A 643 -1.94 9.62 9.42
N PRO A 644 -1.07 8.65 9.07
CA PRO A 644 -1.06 8.08 7.73
C PRO A 644 -2.36 7.30 7.45
N GLY A 645 -2.70 7.19 6.17
CA GLY A 645 -3.82 6.38 5.74
C GLY A 645 -3.63 4.89 5.99
N LYS A 646 -4.75 4.21 6.25
CA LYS A 646 -4.78 2.85 6.74
C LYS A 646 -6.04 2.09 6.33
N ALA A 647 -5.83 0.88 5.85
CA ALA A 647 -6.82 -0.18 5.75
C ALA A 647 -6.89 -0.92 7.10
N TYR A 648 -7.83 -1.85 7.24
CA TYR A 648 -8.02 -2.67 8.43
C TYR A 648 -8.39 -1.87 9.70
N VAL A 649 -9.10 -0.75 9.56
CA VAL A 649 -9.43 0.14 10.68
C VAL A 649 -10.49 -0.49 11.59
N ASN A 650 -10.13 -0.75 12.83
CA ASN A 650 -11.10 -1.13 13.87
C ASN A 650 -11.88 0.12 14.29
N VAL A 651 -13.19 0.17 14.01
CA VAL A 651 -14.06 1.31 14.30
C VAL A 651 -15.33 0.89 15.04
N LEU A 652 -15.68 1.57 16.14
CA LEU A 652 -16.92 1.28 16.89
C LEU A 652 -17.44 2.46 17.70
N ASN A 653 -18.74 2.45 18.02
CA ASN A 653 -19.37 3.39 18.94
C ASN A 653 -18.98 3.09 20.39
N LEU A 654 -18.59 4.12 21.13
CA LEU A 654 -18.46 4.08 22.59
C LEU A 654 -19.78 4.51 23.26
N PRO A 655 -20.07 4.03 24.49
CA PRO A 655 -21.24 4.44 25.24
C PRO A 655 -21.35 5.95 25.50
N ASP A 656 -20.27 6.71 25.50
CA ASP A 656 -20.30 8.17 25.65
C ASP A 656 -20.64 8.93 24.36
N ARG A 657 -21.11 8.20 23.32
CA ARG A 657 -21.47 8.69 21.98
C ARG A 657 -20.30 9.17 21.13
N THR A 658 -19.08 8.83 21.53
CA THR A 658 -17.90 9.01 20.68
C THR A 658 -17.63 7.74 19.86
N VAL A 659 -16.73 7.80 18.89
CA VAL A 659 -16.36 6.64 18.06
C VAL A 659 -14.86 6.42 18.15
N LEU A 660 -14.45 5.22 18.56
CA LEU A 660 -13.04 4.83 18.55
C LEU A 660 -12.66 4.37 17.15
N ALA A 661 -11.52 4.86 16.63
CA ALA A 661 -10.84 4.31 15.47
C ALA A 661 -9.39 3.98 15.83
N ALA A 662 -8.97 2.74 15.64
CA ALA A 662 -7.64 2.27 16.01
C ALA A 662 -7.12 1.18 15.05
N ASN A 663 -5.82 0.93 15.15
CA ASN A 663 -5.09 -0.07 14.36
C ASN A 663 -5.22 0.15 12.85
N GLY A 664 -4.75 -0.80 12.05
CA GLY A 664 -4.76 -0.75 10.60
C GLY A 664 -3.35 -0.83 10.02
N ALA A 665 -3.25 -0.87 8.70
CA ALA A 665 -1.98 -0.91 7.99
C ALA A 665 -2.02 -0.11 6.67
N GLN A 666 -0.86 0.37 6.24
CA GLN A 666 -0.72 1.17 5.03
C GLN A 666 -0.84 0.35 3.74
N HIS A 667 -0.47 -0.92 3.79
CA HIS A 667 -0.47 -1.83 2.65
C HIS A 667 -1.18 -3.12 3.01
N ASN A 668 -1.49 -3.92 1.99
CA ASN A 668 -2.12 -5.23 2.16
C ASN A 668 -1.30 -6.09 3.13
N ARG A 669 -1.83 -6.29 4.34
CA ARG A 669 -1.20 -7.04 5.45
C ARG A 669 0.23 -6.58 5.84
N ALA A 670 0.60 -5.33 5.56
CA ALA A 670 1.94 -4.82 5.82
C ALA A 670 1.98 -3.32 6.17
N GLY A 671 2.94 -2.91 7.01
CA GLY A 671 3.11 -1.52 7.42
C GLY A 671 2.03 -1.08 8.41
N ASP A 672 1.95 -1.77 9.55
CA ASP A 672 1.01 -1.46 10.63
C ASP A 672 1.10 0.03 11.03
N VAL A 673 -0.06 0.66 11.16
CA VAL A 673 -0.21 2.05 11.56
C VAL A 673 -0.55 2.12 13.04
N LEU A 674 0.42 2.52 13.84
CA LEU A 674 0.28 2.73 15.28
C LEU A 674 -0.30 4.13 15.56
N THR A 675 -1.54 4.35 15.14
CA THR A 675 -2.32 5.53 15.52
C THR A 675 -3.73 5.14 15.95
N ALA A 676 -4.26 5.88 16.93
CA ALA A 676 -5.65 5.76 17.35
C ALA A 676 -6.23 7.15 17.61
N ALA A 677 -7.53 7.28 17.38
CA ALA A 677 -8.25 8.53 17.59
C ALA A 677 -9.70 8.26 18.02
N VAL A 678 -10.28 9.21 18.73
CA VAL A 678 -11.69 9.21 19.12
C VAL A 678 -12.39 10.33 18.37
N TYR A 679 -13.33 9.98 17.51
CA TYR A 679 -14.18 10.94 16.82
C TYR A 679 -15.25 11.48 17.75
N GLN A 680 -15.44 12.80 17.70
CA GLN A 680 -16.39 13.55 18.51
C GLN A 680 -17.49 14.10 17.58
N PRO A 681 -18.66 13.42 17.49
CA PRO A 681 -19.72 13.84 16.58
C PRO A 681 -20.22 15.28 16.81
N ALA A 682 -20.20 15.74 18.06
CA ALA A 682 -20.67 17.09 18.43
C ALA A 682 -19.86 18.21 17.78
N THR A 683 -18.55 18.00 17.57
CA THR A 683 -17.62 18.98 17.01
C THR A 683 -17.13 18.61 15.61
N ASN A 684 -17.54 17.45 15.09
CA ASN A 684 -17.06 16.89 13.83
C ASN A 684 -15.51 16.90 13.76
N SER A 685 -14.86 16.38 14.80
CA SER A 685 -13.40 16.39 14.93
C SER A 685 -12.85 15.11 15.57
N TRP A 686 -11.57 14.85 15.35
CA TRP A 686 -10.84 13.74 15.99
C TRP A 686 -10.01 14.24 17.16
N LEU A 687 -10.04 13.48 18.26
CA LEU A 687 -9.06 13.56 19.34
C LEU A 687 -8.05 12.42 19.17
N SER A 688 -6.81 12.71 18.83
CA SER A 688 -5.73 11.71 18.80
C SER A 688 -5.45 11.19 20.21
N ILE A 689 -5.34 9.88 20.37
CA ILE A 689 -5.04 9.20 21.63
C ILE A 689 -3.81 8.31 21.48
N GLY A 690 -3.32 7.74 22.59
CA GLY A 690 -2.27 6.73 22.53
C GLY A 690 -2.67 5.56 21.61
N ALA A 691 -1.73 5.09 20.79
CA ALA A 691 -1.97 3.95 19.91
C ALA A 691 -2.10 2.64 20.72
N ASP A 692 -2.78 1.65 20.14
CA ASP A 692 -2.65 0.27 20.60
C ASP A 692 -1.15 -0.11 20.56
N PRO A 693 -0.56 -0.57 21.66
CA PRO A 693 0.85 -0.99 21.69
C PRO A 693 1.12 -2.23 20.82
N VAL A 694 0.08 -2.90 20.33
CA VAL A 694 0.16 -4.05 19.42
C VAL A 694 -0.28 -3.61 18.02
N GLY A 695 0.60 -3.79 17.03
CA GLY A 695 0.27 -3.59 15.62
C GLY A 695 -0.77 -4.61 15.15
N ARG A 696 -1.84 -4.14 14.52
CA ARG A 696 -2.93 -5.01 14.03
C ARG A 696 -3.39 -4.59 12.65
N ASN A 697 -3.47 -5.56 11.75
CA ASN A 697 -3.93 -5.39 10.38
C ASN A 697 -5.10 -6.35 10.08
N TYR A 698 -5.05 -7.02 8.93
CA TYR A 698 -6.00 -8.03 8.49
C TYR A 698 -6.32 -9.05 9.59
N HIS A 699 -7.55 -9.54 9.62
CA HIS A 699 -8.06 -10.47 10.65
C HIS A 699 -8.05 -9.95 12.09
N SER A 700 -7.93 -8.64 12.30
CA SER A 700 -8.21 -8.04 13.59
C SER A 700 -9.70 -7.71 13.77
N SER A 701 -10.14 -7.63 15.03
CA SER A 701 -11.49 -7.21 15.41
C SER A 701 -11.46 -6.41 16.72
N SER A 702 -12.43 -5.52 16.91
CA SER A 702 -12.65 -4.80 18.16
C SER A 702 -14.08 -5.01 18.67
N ILE A 703 -14.22 -5.17 19.99
CA ILE A 703 -15.50 -5.45 20.66
C ILE A 703 -15.64 -4.54 21.88
N LEU A 704 -16.77 -3.82 21.96
CA LEU A 704 -17.16 -3.10 23.16
C LEU A 704 -17.60 -4.08 24.25
N LEU A 705 -17.01 -3.99 25.43
CA LEU A 705 -17.32 -4.82 26.58
C LEU A 705 -18.46 -4.21 27.42
N PRO A 706 -19.21 -5.01 28.20
CA PRO A 706 -20.31 -4.53 29.04
C PRO A 706 -19.91 -3.48 30.09
N ASP A 707 -18.64 -3.42 30.49
CA ASP A 707 -18.14 -2.40 31.40
C ASP A 707 -17.78 -1.09 30.70
N GLY A 708 -17.82 -1.02 29.37
CA GLY A 708 -17.46 0.15 28.56
C GLY A 708 -16.00 0.17 28.07
N ARG A 709 -15.17 -0.82 28.39
CA ARG A 709 -13.84 -0.96 27.76
C ARG A 709 -13.97 -1.55 26.36
N VAL A 710 -12.91 -1.47 25.56
CA VAL A 710 -12.85 -2.08 24.22
C VAL A 710 -11.75 -3.13 24.20
N ALA A 711 -12.09 -4.37 23.86
CA ALA A 711 -11.11 -5.41 23.56
C ALA A 711 -10.76 -5.37 22.06
N VAL A 712 -9.48 -5.54 21.74
CA VAL A 712 -8.97 -5.65 20.36
C VAL A 712 -8.14 -6.92 20.24
N LEU A 713 -8.44 -7.70 19.21
CA LEU A 713 -8.02 -9.09 19.03
C LEU A 713 -7.48 -9.30 17.61
N GLY A 714 -6.58 -10.26 17.46
CA GLY A 714 -6.10 -10.73 16.16
C GLY A 714 -5.16 -9.76 15.43
N SER A 715 -4.56 -10.29 14.37
CA SER A 715 -3.79 -9.64 13.30
C SER A 715 -3.14 -10.78 12.52
N ASN A 716 -3.16 -10.74 11.19
CA ASN A 716 -2.54 -11.75 10.35
C ASN A 716 -1.69 -11.08 9.25
N PRO A 717 -0.46 -10.64 9.59
CA PRO A 717 0.47 -10.02 8.63
C PRO A 717 0.80 -10.94 7.46
N LEU A 718 1.42 -10.38 6.42
CA LEU A 718 1.66 -11.07 5.14
C LEU A 718 2.49 -12.35 5.27
N ASP A 719 3.40 -12.42 6.26
CA ASP A 719 4.21 -13.61 6.58
C ASP A 719 3.41 -14.77 7.20
N ASN A 720 2.09 -14.60 7.33
CA ASN A 720 1.14 -15.52 7.93
C ASN A 720 1.38 -15.84 9.41
N SER A 721 2.20 -15.04 10.10
CA SER A 721 2.20 -14.99 11.56
C SER A 721 0.83 -14.53 12.07
N PHE A 722 0.56 -14.76 13.36
CA PHE A 722 -0.71 -14.35 13.95
C PHE A 722 -0.50 -13.73 15.34
N GLU A 723 -1.12 -12.58 15.56
CA GLU A 723 -1.06 -11.89 16.85
C GLU A 723 -2.08 -12.47 17.83
N LEU A 724 -1.58 -13.07 18.90
CA LEU A 724 -2.39 -13.76 19.91
C LEU A 724 -2.66 -12.89 21.16
N ARG A 725 -1.99 -11.76 21.33
CA ARG A 725 -2.22 -10.86 22.47
C ARG A 725 -3.54 -10.12 22.32
N ILE A 726 -4.14 -9.82 23.46
CA ILE A 726 -5.36 -9.02 23.57
C ILE A 726 -4.99 -7.64 24.10
N SER A 727 -5.39 -6.60 23.37
CA SER A 727 -5.29 -5.22 23.84
C SER A 727 -6.64 -4.78 24.38
N VAL A 728 -6.65 -4.07 25.51
CA VAL A 728 -7.86 -3.49 26.09
C VAL A 728 -7.67 -1.98 26.22
N TYR A 729 -8.52 -1.23 25.54
CA TYR A 729 -8.60 0.22 25.69
C TYR A 729 -9.62 0.59 26.75
N SER A 730 -9.18 1.38 27.73
CA SER A 730 -10.02 2.04 28.74
C SER A 730 -10.22 3.50 28.32
N PRO A 731 -11.42 3.89 27.86
CA PRO A 731 -11.67 5.26 27.44
C PRO A 731 -11.62 6.26 28.61
N LYS A 732 -11.48 7.56 28.30
CA LYS A 732 -11.33 8.63 29.31
C LYS A 732 -12.39 8.63 30.42
N TYR A 733 -13.62 8.19 30.14
CA TYR A 733 -14.69 8.11 31.14
C TYR A 733 -14.45 7.06 32.23
N MET A 734 -13.43 6.21 32.09
CA MET A 734 -12.97 5.30 33.14
C MET A 734 -12.15 6.01 34.23
N PHE A 735 -11.67 7.22 33.95
CA PHE A 735 -10.73 7.95 34.80
C PHE A 735 -11.29 9.27 35.34
N ASN A 736 -12.44 9.72 34.84
CA ASN A 736 -13.01 11.03 35.14
C ASN A 736 -14.10 11.01 36.22
N GLY A 737 -13.82 10.41 37.37
CA GLY A 737 -14.73 10.36 38.52
C GLY A 737 -15.69 9.16 38.53
N THR A 738 -16.63 9.17 39.48
CA THR A 738 -17.54 8.04 39.73
C THR A 738 -18.59 7.92 38.62
N ARG A 739 -18.67 6.73 38.02
CA ARG A 739 -19.67 6.40 36.99
C ARG A 739 -21.06 6.16 37.63
N PRO A 740 -22.16 6.48 36.95
CA PRO A 740 -23.50 6.11 37.42
C PRO A 740 -23.67 4.58 37.44
N THR A 741 -24.62 4.09 38.22
CA THR A 741 -24.95 2.65 38.26
C THR A 741 -26.43 2.42 38.02
N ILE A 742 -26.76 1.30 37.37
CA ILE A 742 -28.12 0.80 37.26
C ILE A 742 -28.28 -0.30 38.31
N THR A 743 -29.02 -0.01 39.38
CA THR A 743 -29.23 -0.94 40.51
C THR A 743 -30.42 -1.86 40.28
N ALA A 744 -31.39 -1.44 39.47
CA ALA A 744 -32.49 -2.30 39.00
C ALA A 744 -32.95 -1.88 37.60
N ALA A 745 -33.19 -2.87 36.75
CA ALA A 745 -33.78 -2.74 35.42
C ALA A 745 -34.56 -4.04 35.11
N PRO A 746 -35.61 -3.99 34.26
CA PRO A 746 -36.28 -5.20 33.81
C PRO A 746 -35.36 -6.05 32.93
N ALA A 747 -35.49 -7.37 33.01
CA ALA A 747 -34.73 -8.30 32.17
C ALA A 747 -35.23 -8.35 30.73
N ALA A 748 -36.47 -7.93 30.48
CA ALA A 748 -37.08 -7.87 29.15
C ALA A 748 -38.07 -6.69 29.05
N ALA A 749 -38.26 -6.19 27.84
CA ALA A 749 -39.22 -5.14 27.51
C ALA A 749 -39.73 -5.29 26.07
N THR A 750 -40.95 -4.83 25.82
CA THR A 750 -41.52 -4.77 24.48
C THR A 750 -41.29 -3.40 23.85
N ARG A 751 -41.24 -3.32 22.52
CA ARG A 751 -41.20 -2.02 21.83
C ARG A 751 -42.40 -1.14 22.18
N GLY A 752 -42.15 0.14 22.41
CA GLY A 752 -43.15 1.10 22.87
C GLY A 752 -43.42 1.09 24.39
N GLN A 753 -42.91 0.09 25.12
CA GLN A 753 -43.07 0.02 26.57
C GLN A 753 -42.24 1.09 27.27
N GLN A 754 -42.80 1.69 28.33
CA GLN A 754 -42.01 2.46 29.30
C GLN A 754 -41.48 1.52 30.39
N ILE A 755 -40.18 1.56 30.62
CA ILE A 755 -39.48 0.83 31.67
C ILE A 755 -38.99 1.80 32.75
N SER A 756 -38.98 1.33 34.00
CA SER A 756 -38.44 2.09 35.13
C SER A 756 -37.08 1.50 35.54
N LEU A 757 -36.09 2.38 35.67
CA LEU A 757 -34.73 2.04 36.09
C LEU A 757 -34.44 2.71 37.43
N LYS A 758 -33.85 1.95 38.34
CA LYS A 758 -33.26 2.52 39.56
C LYS A 758 -31.79 2.80 39.31
N THR A 759 -31.35 4.02 39.58
CA THR A 759 -29.98 4.45 39.28
C THR A 759 -29.34 5.22 40.43
N THR A 760 -28.00 5.29 40.44
CA THR A 760 -27.25 6.23 41.27
C THR A 760 -26.71 7.39 40.43
N GLY A 761 -26.64 8.58 41.01
CA GLY A 761 -26.20 9.80 40.33
C GLY A 761 -27.28 10.47 39.48
N THR A 762 -26.94 11.61 38.88
CA THR A 762 -27.84 12.39 38.03
C THR A 762 -27.74 11.91 36.59
N ILE A 763 -28.82 11.34 36.06
CA ILE A 763 -28.85 10.74 34.72
C ILE A 763 -29.43 11.72 33.69
N LYS A 764 -28.73 11.90 32.57
CA LYS A 764 -29.21 12.72 31.44
C LYS A 764 -29.70 11.91 30.24
N ALA A 765 -29.25 10.67 30.10
CA ALA A 765 -29.64 9.82 28.98
C ALA A 765 -29.60 8.33 29.34
N ALA A 766 -30.40 7.54 28.63
CA ALA A 766 -30.41 6.10 28.66
C ALA A 766 -30.36 5.57 27.22
N GLN A 767 -29.69 4.45 27.00
CA GLN A 767 -29.46 3.94 25.65
C GLN A 767 -29.29 2.41 25.65
N LEU A 768 -29.61 1.79 24.51
CA LEU A 768 -29.41 0.38 24.22
C LEU A 768 -28.32 0.21 23.17
N MET A 769 -27.39 -0.70 23.41
CA MET A 769 -26.35 -1.06 22.45
C MET A 769 -26.48 -2.53 22.08
N SER A 770 -26.48 -2.85 20.79
CA SER A 770 -26.50 -4.24 20.35
C SER A 770 -25.18 -4.95 20.72
N PRO A 771 -25.20 -6.26 21.01
CA PRO A 771 -23.98 -7.03 21.12
C PRO A 771 -23.24 -7.00 19.78
N MET A 772 -21.94 -6.73 19.84
CA MET A 772 -21.10 -6.70 18.65
C MET A 772 -20.75 -8.12 18.18
N SER A 773 -20.61 -8.27 16.86
CA SER A 773 -20.27 -9.52 16.17
C SER A 773 -19.36 -9.19 14.98
N ALA A 774 -18.07 -9.02 15.26
CA ALA A 774 -17.11 -8.38 14.35
C ALA A 774 -16.13 -9.37 13.70
N THR A 775 -15.83 -9.11 12.42
CA THR A 775 -14.73 -9.73 11.66
C THR A 775 -14.38 -8.82 10.48
N HIS A 776 -13.14 -8.86 9.97
CA HIS A 776 -12.74 -8.16 8.74
C HIS A 776 -13.18 -6.67 8.68
N GLN A 777 -13.02 -5.95 9.80
CA GLN A 777 -13.37 -4.52 9.95
C GLN A 777 -14.87 -4.20 9.84
N THR A 778 -15.70 -5.23 9.94
CA THR A 778 -17.15 -5.12 9.77
C THR A 778 -17.88 -5.63 11.00
N ASP A 779 -18.80 -4.81 11.51
CA ASP A 779 -19.99 -5.25 12.23
C ASP A 779 -21.14 -4.32 11.85
N THR A 780 -21.99 -4.76 10.93
CA THR A 780 -23.08 -3.93 10.41
C THR A 780 -24.34 -3.99 11.26
N ASN A 781 -24.33 -4.79 12.32
CA ASN A 781 -25.44 -4.91 13.27
C ASN A 781 -25.22 -4.05 14.52
N ALA A 782 -23.97 -3.64 14.79
CA ALA A 782 -23.60 -2.71 15.85
C ALA A 782 -24.41 -1.41 15.75
N ARG A 783 -25.16 -1.08 16.81
CA ARG A 783 -25.95 0.14 16.91
C ARG A 783 -26.09 0.60 18.36
N LEU A 784 -26.13 1.91 18.54
CA LEU A 784 -26.48 2.58 19.79
C LEU A 784 -27.81 3.29 19.58
N VAL A 785 -28.82 2.96 20.39
CA VAL A 785 -30.19 3.49 20.27
C VAL A 785 -30.55 4.24 21.54
N ASP A 786 -30.86 5.53 21.40
CA ASP A 786 -31.32 6.33 22.53
C ASP A 786 -32.71 5.92 23.02
N LEU A 787 -32.93 5.99 24.32
CA LEU A 787 -34.24 5.83 24.95
C LEU A 787 -34.74 7.21 25.41
N PRO A 788 -35.88 7.70 24.87
CA PRO A 788 -36.56 8.86 25.46
C PRO A 788 -36.82 8.61 26.94
N MET A 789 -36.46 9.54 27.81
CA MET A 789 -36.56 9.34 29.26
C MET A 789 -37.00 10.57 30.03
N THR A 790 -37.55 10.33 31.21
CA THR A 790 -37.77 11.34 32.26
C THR A 790 -37.18 10.85 33.57
N THR A 791 -36.81 11.77 34.45
CA THR A 791 -36.31 11.46 35.80
C THR A 791 -37.35 11.86 36.83
N SER A 792 -37.70 10.96 37.75
CA SER A 792 -38.65 11.25 38.85
C SER A 792 -38.21 10.53 40.13
N GLY A 793 -37.97 11.29 41.21
CA GLY A 793 -37.68 10.74 42.53
C GLY A 793 -36.48 9.79 42.60
N GLY A 794 -35.45 9.99 41.78
CA GLY A 794 -34.27 9.11 41.67
C GLY A 794 -34.44 7.89 40.75
N ASN A 795 -35.61 7.72 40.13
CA ASN A 795 -35.84 6.73 39.07
C ASN A 795 -35.74 7.38 37.68
N VAL A 796 -35.29 6.59 36.71
CA VAL A 796 -35.31 6.94 35.28
C VAL A 796 -36.43 6.14 34.62
N ASN A 797 -37.43 6.83 34.08
CA ASN A 797 -38.48 6.20 33.27
C ASN A 797 -38.12 6.37 31.80
N ALA A 798 -37.67 5.29 31.16
CA ALA A 798 -37.19 5.26 29.79
C ALA A 798 -38.18 4.52 28.88
N THR A 799 -38.43 5.02 27.68
CA THR A 799 -39.35 4.41 26.71
C THR A 799 -38.56 3.65 25.66
N ILE A 800 -38.88 2.38 25.46
CA ILE A 800 -38.33 1.56 24.36
C ILE A 800 -38.90 2.09 23.05
N PRO A 801 -38.08 2.49 22.06
CA PRO A 801 -38.56 2.92 20.76
C PRO A 801 -39.49 1.88 20.10
N SER A 802 -40.59 2.34 19.52
CA SER A 802 -41.56 1.47 18.86
C SER A 802 -41.08 0.92 17.52
N ASN A 803 -40.15 1.61 16.85
CA ASN A 803 -39.68 1.25 15.51
C ASN A 803 -38.79 -0.02 15.54
N PRO A 804 -39.23 -1.13 14.91
CA PRO A 804 -38.47 -2.37 14.91
C PRO A 804 -37.21 -2.32 14.07
N ASN A 805 -37.13 -1.48 13.05
CA ASN A 805 -35.93 -1.38 12.22
C ASN A 805 -34.81 -0.58 12.90
N LEU A 806 -35.19 0.36 13.78
CA LEU A 806 -34.25 1.04 14.66
C LEU A 806 -33.71 0.07 15.72
N LEU A 807 -34.61 -0.71 16.33
CA LEU A 807 -34.31 -1.63 17.41
C LEU A 807 -34.81 -3.07 17.11
N PRO A 808 -34.10 -3.84 16.25
CA PRO A 808 -34.42 -5.23 15.96
C PRO A 808 -34.50 -6.10 17.23
N PRO A 809 -35.23 -7.22 17.24
CA PRO A 809 -35.43 -8.00 18.46
C PRO A 809 -34.13 -8.70 18.89
N GLY A 810 -33.95 -8.85 20.19
CA GLY A 810 -32.77 -9.52 20.76
C GLY A 810 -32.27 -8.93 22.07
N PRO A 811 -31.11 -9.43 22.54
CA PRO A 811 -30.45 -8.89 23.72
C PRO A 811 -29.76 -7.55 23.41
N TYR A 812 -29.79 -6.64 24.38
CA TYR A 812 -29.11 -5.34 24.32
C TYR A 812 -28.41 -5.03 25.64
N MET A 813 -27.28 -4.33 25.55
CA MET A 813 -26.63 -3.67 26.66
C MET A 813 -27.33 -2.33 26.96
N LEU A 814 -28.08 -2.27 28.05
CA LEU A 814 -28.67 -1.05 28.58
C LEU A 814 -27.65 -0.28 29.43
N THR A 815 -27.39 0.96 29.04
CA THR A 815 -26.52 1.89 29.79
C THR A 815 -27.24 3.20 30.07
N VAL A 816 -26.83 3.88 31.14
CA VAL A 816 -27.22 5.26 31.44
C VAL A 816 -26.00 6.16 31.44
N LEU A 817 -26.19 7.41 31.05
CA LEU A 817 -25.18 8.46 31.02
C LEU A 817 -25.52 9.54 32.04
N ASP A 818 -24.54 9.97 32.81
CA ASP A 818 -24.67 11.14 33.65
C ASP A 818 -24.41 12.45 32.90
N THR A 819 -24.46 13.57 33.61
CA THR A 819 -24.26 14.92 33.04
C THR A 819 -22.94 15.08 32.29
N ASP A 820 -21.91 14.32 32.64
CA ASP A 820 -20.56 14.38 32.05
C ASP A 820 -20.34 13.31 30.94
N ASN A 821 -21.41 12.62 30.50
CA ASN A 821 -21.36 11.47 29.57
C ASN A 821 -20.61 10.25 30.12
N ARG A 822 -20.51 10.07 31.44
CA ARG A 822 -19.93 8.85 31.99
C ARG A 822 -20.97 7.73 31.93
N PRO A 823 -20.67 6.59 31.26
CA PRO A 823 -21.62 5.49 31.14
C PRO A 823 -21.64 4.62 32.38
N SER A 824 -22.77 4.02 32.71
CA SER A 824 -22.83 2.91 33.67
C SER A 824 -22.16 1.65 33.11
N ILE A 825 -21.84 0.69 33.97
CA ILE A 825 -21.74 -0.72 33.53
C ILE A 825 -23.11 -1.12 32.98
N ALA A 826 -23.12 -1.84 31.87
CA ALA A 826 -24.33 -2.25 31.20
C ALA A 826 -25.14 -3.29 32.00
N LYS A 827 -26.45 -3.25 31.85
CA LYS A 827 -27.37 -4.35 32.20
C LYS A 827 -27.92 -4.95 30.92
N TRP A 828 -28.03 -6.27 30.86
CA TRP A 828 -28.68 -6.92 29.72
C TRP A 828 -30.19 -6.79 29.82
N VAL A 829 -30.82 -6.42 28.70
CA VAL A 829 -32.27 -6.38 28.54
C VAL A 829 -32.66 -7.03 27.22
N TRP A 830 -33.72 -7.84 27.25
CA TRP A 830 -34.29 -8.47 26.08
C TRP A 830 -35.35 -7.60 25.44
N ILE A 831 -35.23 -7.30 24.15
CA ILE A 831 -36.23 -6.51 23.42
C ILE A 831 -36.99 -7.43 22.45
N SER A 832 -38.33 -7.42 22.58
CA SER A 832 -39.25 -8.15 21.71
C SER A 832 -40.13 -7.24 20.88
#